data_AF-A0A9P7XMD4-F1
#
_entry.id   AF-A0A9P7XMD4-F1
#
_cell.length_a   1.000
_cell.length_b   1.000
_cell.length_c   1.000
_cell.angle_alpha   90.00
_cell.angle_beta   90.00
_cell.angle_gamma   90.00
#
_symmetry.space_group_name_H-M   'P 1'
#
loop_
_entity.id
_entity.type
_entity.pdbx_description
1 polymer ?
#
loop_
_entity_poly.entity_id
_entity_poly.type
_entity_poly.pdbx_seq_one_letter_code
_entity_poly.pdbx_strand_id
1 'polypeptide(L)'
;MPPGRYKGGDDNNEEEMTPMQEFNRTSSAVPHTLPPLSPTHPSSSPLFQQTSYGSQSTVTTSSSSSSDAADNKGLLSGGEEKKSSSSSDDERAEMGDHRRPIANGADSDSDDSSDGGNLKDDHGREVSPVAEVAAVVSNVDDPSLPCLTFRFWVMGLVSILSLSFVNQCLARVVCTDNCCFFRDAPLVVSGLVIQLLSYPIGKFMARALPTTEYSIFGRIITLNPGPFNVKEHVLITIMANCGAGTAYAVDIIVIQRVFYKQNFGFLANLLLILTTQLVGYGMAGILRRYLVYPAAMIWPSNLATVALFNTLHRREELAPGQWTRQKFFAACAIGSFLYYWIPAYIFPAITALSLLCYVQPSNVVLSQITGSQGLGIGVLSLDWNTITAFLGSPLITPWWAQVNIMLGFILIAWVMVPTAYYLDIWNAKKYPILTSKLFTTDGYYYDTLSILTPAKTLDEPMYNAYGPLRIATFFAISYGIGFAGLTAILTHTFLYHRKQIWAQWKEARGASQDIHYKMMQAYKEVPEWWYLTLFCITVILSIVTCEVWDYGLPWWCVLLAVGISALFSLPIGLIQAVTNQQPGLNILTEFIIGYILPGRPIANVTFKTYGYISMSHAMSFLGDLKLGQYMKIPPRTMFMAQLIGTFIAGFVNLLTANWLLATRPNICTPEGGHFTCLSANVFYSASVIWGVIAPERMFGSASIYHPLMYFFIAGLLIPIPFYLISKRYPGTVLDQIHIPVLLTSTGMMPPARPFQYANWLAVGFCFQYCVKRYYKDWYQRFNYVLSAALDSGVAVSALVIFFTLQIHEIDFPAWWGTNLNHCPLDRANFDGQLPSNKPEPATVPVS
;
A
#
# COMPACT_ATOMS: atom_id res chain seq x y z
N MET A 1 39.59 60.61 12.86
CA MET A 1 39.17 61.82 13.60
C MET A 1 37.84 61.51 14.31
N PRO A 2 37.65 61.91 15.58
CA PRO A 2 36.38 61.86 16.33
C PRO A 2 35.59 63.20 16.14
N PRO A 3 34.55 63.64 16.93
CA PRO A 3 33.95 63.07 18.16
C PRO A 3 32.40 63.22 18.39
N GLY A 4 31.90 62.66 19.51
CA GLY A 4 30.71 63.12 20.29
C GLY A 4 29.38 62.37 20.03
N ARG A 5 28.40 62.26 20.96
CA ARG A 5 28.21 62.58 22.42
C ARG A 5 27.15 61.57 22.96
N TYR A 6 27.19 60.93 24.14
CA TYR A 6 27.26 61.34 25.59
C TYR A 6 25.89 61.43 26.32
N LYS A 7 25.81 60.89 27.56
CA LYS A 7 24.67 60.77 28.53
C LYS A 7 23.67 59.62 28.26
N GLY A 8 23.07 58.90 29.24
CA GLY A 8 23.15 58.91 30.73
C GLY A 8 22.04 59.73 31.44
N GLY A 9 21.24 59.25 32.41
CA GLY A 9 21.08 57.92 33.02
C GLY A 9 21.31 57.92 34.53
N ASP A 10 20.23 57.88 35.34
CA ASP A 10 20.16 57.44 36.77
C ASP A 10 18.70 57.56 37.34
N ASP A 11 18.49 57.06 38.58
CA ASP A 11 17.37 57.26 39.54
C ASP A 11 16.01 56.49 39.44
N ASN A 12 15.97 55.30 40.10
CA ASN A 12 15.23 54.97 41.35
C ASN A 12 13.68 54.73 41.47
N ASN A 13 13.36 53.75 42.34
CA ASN A 13 12.09 53.38 43.05
C ASN A 13 10.92 52.81 42.22
N GLU A 14 10.01 51.94 42.73
CA GLU A 14 9.49 51.74 44.10
C GLU A 14 9.12 50.25 44.44
N GLU A 15 8.36 49.97 45.51
CA GLU A 15 8.35 48.69 46.28
C GLU A 15 7.05 47.83 46.28
N GLU A 16 7.20 46.55 46.69
CA GLU A 16 6.21 45.64 47.36
C GLU A 16 4.85 45.31 46.63
N MET A 17 3.95 44.40 47.08
CA MET A 17 3.75 43.69 48.36
C MET A 17 3.04 42.31 48.20
N THR A 18 3.16 41.42 49.22
CA THR A 18 2.26 40.26 49.46
C THR A 18 1.94 40.14 50.96
N PRO A 19 0.75 39.66 51.37
CA PRO A 19 0.75 38.68 52.48
C PRO A 19 -0.42 37.65 52.57
N MET A 20 -0.09 36.43 53.04
CA MET A 20 -0.82 35.61 54.06
C MET A 20 -2.21 34.96 53.73
N GLN A 21 -2.69 33.90 54.42
CA GLN A 21 -2.13 33.09 55.54
C GLN A 21 -2.52 31.58 55.54
N GLU A 22 -2.07 30.86 56.57
CA GLU A 22 -1.97 29.40 56.76
C GLU A 22 -3.27 28.67 57.23
N PHE A 23 -3.24 27.32 57.14
CA PHE A 23 -3.61 26.45 58.27
C PHE A 23 -2.79 25.14 58.24
N ASN A 24 -2.63 24.44 59.37
CA ASN A 24 -1.51 23.51 59.61
C ASN A 24 -1.86 22.38 60.63
N ARG A 25 -1.44 21.11 60.39
CA ARG A 25 -0.81 20.18 61.39
C ARG A 25 -0.69 18.68 61.01
N THR A 26 0.50 18.10 61.27
CA THR A 26 0.80 16.72 61.79
C THR A 26 0.42 15.45 60.99
N SER A 27 1.11 14.30 61.08
CA SER A 27 2.48 13.94 61.58
C SER A 27 2.77 12.44 61.33
N SER A 28 4.02 12.05 61.03
CA SER A 28 4.79 10.89 61.57
C SER A 28 5.88 10.36 60.61
N ALA A 29 6.91 9.68 61.15
CA ALA A 29 8.05 9.09 60.44
C ALA A 29 8.05 7.54 60.57
N VAL A 30 8.86 6.76 59.85
CA VAL A 30 10.26 6.36 60.20
C VAL A 30 10.87 5.55 59.01
N PRO A 31 12.21 5.43 58.82
CA PRO A 31 12.85 4.96 57.57
C PRO A 31 13.63 3.62 57.67
N HIS A 32 14.45 3.32 56.64
CA HIS A 32 15.39 2.17 56.45
C HIS A 32 14.77 0.86 55.89
N THR A 33 15.46 -0.09 55.23
CA THR A 33 16.92 -0.31 54.97
C THR A 33 17.17 -1.16 53.69
N LEU A 34 18.36 -1.04 53.07
CA LEU A 34 19.07 -2.11 52.30
C LEU A 34 19.82 -3.04 53.31
N PRO A 35 20.37 -4.25 53.03
CA PRO A 35 21.02 -4.71 51.78
C PRO A 35 20.73 -6.21 51.37
N PRO A 36 21.69 -7.17 51.18
CA PRO A 36 22.23 -7.53 49.86
C PRO A 36 22.30 -9.05 49.50
N LEU A 37 22.82 -9.32 48.28
CA LEU A 37 23.64 -10.47 47.85
C LEU A 37 23.03 -11.88 47.66
N SER A 38 23.56 -12.55 46.63
CA SER A 38 23.46 -13.97 46.27
C SER A 38 24.48 -14.81 47.10
N PRO A 39 24.52 -16.18 47.10
CA PRO A 39 24.27 -17.08 45.95
C PRO A 39 23.70 -18.50 46.25
N THR A 40 23.92 -19.42 45.29
CA THR A 40 23.89 -20.91 45.32
C THR A 40 22.78 -21.64 44.54
N HIS A 41 23.21 -22.63 43.75
CA HIS A 41 22.38 -23.74 43.26
C HIS A 41 22.15 -24.75 44.40
N PRO A 42 21.11 -25.60 44.30
CA PRO A 42 21.44 -26.98 43.89
C PRO A 42 20.49 -27.56 42.83
N SER A 43 20.96 -28.62 42.18
CA SER A 43 20.19 -29.47 41.27
C SER A 43 19.48 -30.61 42.01
N SER A 44 18.22 -30.89 41.67
CA SER A 44 17.62 -32.22 41.87
C SER A 44 16.36 -32.43 41.04
N SER A 45 16.36 -33.45 40.18
CA SER A 45 15.12 -34.07 39.67
C SER A 45 14.51 -34.98 40.74
N PRO A 46 13.21 -35.29 40.64
CA PRO A 46 12.81 -36.68 40.84
C PRO A 46 11.92 -37.22 39.69
N LEU A 47 12.04 -38.53 39.44
CA LEU A 47 11.12 -39.28 38.57
C LEU A 47 9.89 -39.75 39.36
N PHE A 48 8.74 -39.82 38.69
CA PHE A 48 7.72 -40.87 38.88
C PHE A 48 7.06 -41.10 37.50
N GLN A 49 7.46 -42.15 36.77
CA GLN A 49 6.89 -43.51 36.80
C GLN A 49 5.44 -43.54 36.27
N GLN A 50 5.27 -43.72 34.95
CA GLN A 50 5.01 -45.00 34.28
C GLN A 50 3.68 -45.68 34.63
N THR A 51 2.83 -45.78 33.62
CA THR A 51 2.07 -47.00 33.29
C THR A 51 2.10 -47.21 31.78
N SER A 52 2.30 -48.45 31.34
CA SER A 52 2.51 -48.81 29.94
C SER A 52 1.71 -50.05 29.55
N TYR A 53 0.95 -49.98 28.47
CA TYR A 53 0.56 -51.05 27.54
C TYR A 53 -0.23 -50.39 26.40
N GLY A 54 -0.26 -50.88 25.17
CA GLY A 54 0.46 -52.02 24.60
C GLY A 54 0.06 -52.15 23.12
N SER A 55 1.04 -52.11 22.22
CA SER A 55 0.88 -52.14 20.75
C SER A 55 0.06 -53.34 20.23
N GLN A 56 -0.76 -53.12 19.18
CA GLN A 56 -0.43 -53.53 17.80
C GLN A 56 -1.50 -53.11 16.75
N SER A 57 -1.17 -53.28 15.47
CA SER A 57 -1.96 -52.92 14.29
C SER A 57 -2.77 -54.09 13.70
N THR A 58 -3.69 -53.81 12.76
CA THR A 58 -3.74 -54.39 11.37
C THR A 58 -5.17 -54.63 10.83
N VAL A 59 -5.61 -53.75 9.89
CA VAL A 59 -6.28 -54.00 8.57
C VAL A 59 -7.55 -54.92 8.45
N THR A 60 -8.28 -54.74 7.32
CA THR A 60 -9.25 -55.66 6.62
C THR A 60 -10.76 -55.67 6.96
N THR A 61 -11.52 -54.83 6.24
CA THR A 61 -12.67 -55.17 5.32
C THR A 61 -13.93 -55.97 5.73
N SER A 62 -15.00 -55.73 4.93
CA SER A 62 -16.25 -56.49 4.71
C SER A 62 -17.39 -56.35 5.75
N SER A 63 -18.70 -56.52 5.47
CA SER A 63 -19.63 -56.19 4.34
C SER A 63 -20.73 -57.25 4.15
N SER A 64 -22.01 -56.89 4.36
CA SER A 64 -23.25 -57.64 4.06
C SER A 64 -24.45 -56.67 4.26
N SER A 65 -25.37 -56.39 3.31
CA SER A 65 -26.48 -57.23 2.77
C SER A 65 -27.57 -57.53 3.84
N SER A 66 -28.89 -57.73 3.58
CA SER A 66 -29.78 -57.83 2.39
C SER A 66 -31.25 -57.96 2.92
N SER A 67 -32.40 -57.81 2.23
CA SER A 67 -32.85 -57.39 0.86
C SER A 67 -34.41 -57.26 0.83
N ASP A 68 -35.03 -57.02 -0.35
CA ASP A 68 -36.44 -57.35 -0.74
C ASP A 68 -37.66 -56.55 -0.15
N ALA A 69 -38.88 -56.51 -0.73
CA ALA A 69 -39.38 -56.57 -2.13
C ALA A 69 -40.93 -56.25 -2.24
N ALA A 70 -41.41 -56.01 -3.49
CA ALA A 70 -42.79 -56.20 -4.04
C ALA A 70 -43.97 -55.20 -3.81
N ASP A 71 -44.64 -54.87 -4.94
CA ASP A 71 -46.08 -54.62 -5.26
C ASP A 71 -47.06 -53.90 -4.28
N ASN A 72 -48.07 -53.10 -4.69
CA ASN A 72 -49.03 -53.26 -5.82
C ASN A 72 -49.82 -51.94 -6.18
N LYS A 73 -50.67 -52.03 -7.23
CA LYS A 73 -51.74 -51.11 -7.78
C LYS A 73 -52.31 -49.95 -6.90
N GLY A 74 -52.87 -48.86 -7.45
CA GLY A 74 -53.14 -48.43 -8.84
C GLY A 74 -54.27 -47.35 -8.96
N LEU A 75 -54.66 -46.96 -10.19
CA LEU A 75 -55.70 -45.95 -10.57
C LEU A 75 -55.36 -44.47 -10.21
N LEU A 76 -55.81 -43.40 -10.93
CA LEU A 76 -56.78 -43.22 -12.03
C LEU A 76 -56.38 -42.02 -12.94
N SER A 77 -56.87 -42.01 -14.20
CA SER A 77 -57.12 -40.90 -15.18
C SER A 77 -56.52 -39.48 -14.98
N GLY A 78 -56.03 -38.75 -15.99
CA GLY A 78 -55.98 -39.00 -17.44
C GLY A 78 -55.91 -37.69 -18.25
N GLY A 79 -55.33 -37.68 -19.46
CA GLY A 79 -55.21 -36.48 -20.31
C GLY A 79 -54.17 -36.61 -21.43
N GLU A 80 -54.65 -36.67 -22.68
CA GLU A 80 -53.86 -36.76 -23.92
C GLU A 80 -53.44 -35.35 -24.42
N GLU A 81 -52.61 -35.11 -25.46
CA GLU A 81 -52.21 -35.94 -26.60
C GLU A 81 -50.95 -35.39 -27.34
N LYS A 82 -50.16 -36.26 -28.02
CA LYS A 82 -49.23 -36.01 -29.18
C LYS A 82 -48.07 -34.97 -29.02
N LYS A 83 -46.85 -35.20 -29.54
CA LYS A 83 -46.49 -35.91 -30.79
C LYS A 83 -44.99 -36.32 -30.85
N SER A 84 -44.72 -37.50 -31.44
CA SER A 84 -43.52 -37.93 -32.23
C SER A 84 -42.11 -37.37 -31.89
N SER A 85 -41.10 -38.15 -31.46
CA SER A 85 -40.40 -39.27 -32.16
C SER A 85 -39.55 -38.83 -33.38
N SER A 86 -38.33 -39.33 -33.63
CA SER A 86 -37.45 -40.29 -32.89
C SER A 86 -36.09 -40.46 -33.60
N SER A 87 -35.00 -40.61 -32.84
CA SER A 87 -33.91 -41.59 -33.12
C SER A 87 -32.91 -41.59 -31.97
N SER A 88 -32.69 -42.77 -31.39
CA SER A 88 -31.46 -43.11 -30.66
C SER A 88 -30.45 -43.72 -31.65
N ASP A 89 -29.17 -43.79 -31.27
CA ASP A 89 -28.52 -45.06 -30.92
C ASP A 89 -27.04 -44.86 -30.57
N ASP A 90 -26.71 -45.24 -29.33
CA ASP A 90 -25.46 -45.74 -28.75
C ASP A 90 -24.07 -45.05 -28.86
N GLU A 91 -23.30 -45.32 -27.80
CA GLU A 91 -21.92 -44.92 -27.54
C GLU A 91 -20.91 -45.72 -28.42
N ARG A 92 -19.63 -45.37 -28.60
CA ARG A 92 -18.63 -45.38 -27.51
C ARG A 92 -17.22 -45.02 -27.99
N ALA A 93 -16.55 -44.18 -27.18
CA ALA A 93 -15.09 -44.01 -27.02
C ALA A 93 -14.17 -43.85 -28.25
N GLU A 94 -13.53 -42.69 -28.35
CA GLU A 94 -12.06 -42.66 -28.32
C GLU A 94 -11.55 -41.41 -27.56
N MET A 95 -10.41 -41.53 -26.85
CA MET A 95 -9.92 -40.51 -25.91
C MET A 95 -8.72 -39.75 -26.49
N GLY A 96 -8.97 -38.69 -27.26
CA GLY A 96 -7.92 -37.83 -27.83
C GLY A 96 -7.50 -36.67 -26.93
N ASP A 97 -6.22 -36.61 -26.53
CA ASP A 97 -5.68 -35.46 -25.77
C ASP A 97 -5.53 -34.22 -26.69
N HIS A 98 -6.34 -33.19 -26.41
CA HIS A 98 -6.20 -31.86 -27.00
C HIS A 98 -6.09 -30.76 -25.92
N ARG A 99 -5.01 -30.82 -25.14
CA ARG A 99 -4.42 -29.64 -24.48
C ARG A 99 -4.21 -28.47 -25.45
N ARG A 100 -5.16 -27.54 -25.52
CA ARG A 100 -4.92 -26.20 -26.08
C ARG A 100 -4.23 -25.33 -25.01
N PRO A 101 -3.02 -24.79 -25.25
CA PRO A 101 -2.42 -23.81 -24.35
C PRO A 101 -3.21 -22.50 -24.37
N ILE A 102 -3.20 -21.76 -23.26
CA ILE A 102 -3.86 -20.46 -23.16
C ILE A 102 -2.97 -19.42 -23.81
N ALA A 103 -3.35 -18.96 -25.01
CA ALA A 103 -2.67 -17.89 -25.72
C ALA A 103 -3.07 -16.52 -25.14
N ASN A 104 -2.14 -15.87 -24.43
CA ASN A 104 -2.30 -14.51 -23.95
C ASN A 104 -1.22 -13.61 -24.56
N GLY A 105 -1.61 -12.75 -25.52
CA GLY A 105 -0.99 -11.43 -25.71
C GLY A 105 0.47 -11.36 -26.19
N ALA A 106 0.85 -12.12 -27.21
CA ALA A 106 2.11 -11.90 -27.93
C ALA A 106 1.94 -12.25 -29.43
N ASP A 107 1.53 -11.28 -30.24
CA ASP A 107 1.37 -11.47 -31.68
C ASP A 107 2.73 -11.68 -32.36
N SER A 108 2.89 -12.83 -33.02
CA SER A 108 4.02 -13.10 -33.91
C SER A 108 3.81 -12.39 -35.24
N ASP A 109 4.80 -11.59 -35.67
CA ASP A 109 4.76 -10.89 -36.97
C ASP A 109 4.55 -11.88 -38.13
N SER A 110 3.35 -11.89 -38.72
CA SER A 110 3.06 -12.43 -40.06
C SER A 110 2.22 -11.40 -40.80
N ASP A 111 2.72 -10.89 -41.93
CA ASP A 111 2.03 -9.87 -42.72
C ASP A 111 0.75 -10.44 -43.35
N ASP A 112 -0.40 -10.12 -42.76
CA ASP A 112 -1.67 -10.11 -43.48
C ASP A 112 -2.49 -8.90 -43.04
N SER A 113 -2.90 -8.08 -44.01
CA SER A 113 -3.58 -6.82 -43.76
C SER A 113 -5.10 -7.01 -43.76
N SER A 114 -5.76 -6.49 -42.73
CA SER A 114 -7.23 -6.41 -42.57
C SER A 114 -8.01 -7.74 -42.55
N ASP A 115 -8.32 -8.20 -41.34
CA ASP A 115 -9.70 -7.99 -40.86
C ASP A 115 -9.75 -7.69 -39.34
N GLY A 116 -10.59 -6.74 -38.95
CA GLY A 116 -10.83 -6.34 -37.57
C GLY A 116 -11.91 -7.21 -36.95
N GLY A 117 -11.60 -8.48 -36.69
CA GLY A 117 -12.53 -9.50 -36.20
C GLY A 117 -13.22 -9.15 -34.87
N ASN A 118 -14.30 -8.38 -34.96
CA ASN A 118 -15.14 -7.94 -33.86
C ASN A 118 -15.73 -9.16 -33.12
N LEU A 119 -15.10 -9.55 -32.00
CA LEU A 119 -15.61 -10.58 -31.10
C LEU A 119 -17.02 -10.20 -30.65
N LYS A 120 -17.98 -11.11 -30.84
CA LYS A 120 -19.39 -10.92 -30.49
C LYS A 120 -19.85 -11.94 -29.46
N ASP A 121 -20.75 -11.52 -28.58
CA ASP A 121 -21.46 -12.42 -27.67
C ASP A 121 -22.59 -13.18 -28.41
N ASP A 122 -23.25 -14.11 -27.70
CA ASP A 122 -24.39 -14.89 -28.21
C ASP A 122 -25.60 -14.02 -28.63
N HIS A 123 -25.55 -12.71 -28.37
CA HIS A 123 -26.55 -11.72 -28.78
C HIS A 123 -26.03 -10.77 -29.88
N GLY A 124 -24.88 -11.08 -30.48
CA GLY A 124 -24.29 -10.34 -31.61
C GLY A 124 -23.62 -9.00 -31.24
N ARG A 125 -23.47 -8.69 -29.96
CA ARG A 125 -22.88 -7.43 -29.47
C ARG A 125 -21.37 -7.55 -29.38
N GLU A 126 -20.64 -6.49 -29.75
CA GLU A 126 -19.19 -6.42 -29.55
C GLU A 126 -18.80 -6.75 -28.08
N VAL A 127 -17.62 -7.36 -27.90
CA VAL A 127 -17.07 -7.78 -26.60
C VAL A 127 -15.64 -7.25 -26.46
N SER A 128 -15.23 -6.92 -25.23
CA SER A 128 -13.83 -6.58 -24.96
C SER A 128 -12.91 -7.77 -25.28
N PRO A 129 -11.77 -7.59 -25.96
CA PRO A 129 -10.85 -8.68 -26.30
C PRO A 129 -10.17 -9.31 -25.08
N VAL A 130 -10.28 -8.70 -23.89
CA VAL A 130 -9.74 -9.25 -22.64
C VAL A 130 -10.85 -9.99 -21.88
N ALA A 131 -10.68 -11.30 -21.69
CA ALA A 131 -11.67 -12.16 -21.03
C ALA A 131 -12.01 -11.71 -19.59
N GLU A 132 -11.01 -11.34 -18.78
CA GLU A 132 -11.24 -10.78 -17.44
C GLU A 132 -12.08 -9.49 -17.44
N VAL A 133 -12.00 -8.66 -18.49
CA VAL A 133 -12.81 -7.43 -18.63
C VAL A 133 -14.22 -7.81 -19.07
N ALA A 134 -14.35 -8.66 -20.09
CA ALA A 134 -15.64 -9.14 -20.61
C ALA A 134 -16.50 -9.87 -19.56
N ALA A 135 -15.88 -10.61 -18.63
CA ALA A 135 -16.58 -11.32 -17.56
C ALA A 135 -17.12 -10.40 -16.43
N VAL A 136 -16.63 -9.16 -16.34
CA VAL A 136 -16.84 -8.27 -15.18
C VAL A 136 -17.53 -6.95 -15.56
N VAL A 137 -17.26 -6.39 -16.74
CA VAL A 137 -17.74 -5.07 -17.18
C VAL A 137 -19.00 -5.19 -18.04
N SER A 138 -19.91 -4.22 -17.95
CA SER A 138 -21.13 -4.16 -18.78
C SER A 138 -20.85 -3.62 -20.19
N ASN A 139 -21.40 -4.27 -21.21
CA ASN A 139 -21.46 -3.79 -22.61
C ASN A 139 -22.73 -2.96 -22.91
N VAL A 140 -23.50 -2.60 -21.90
CA VAL A 140 -24.73 -1.78 -22.00
C VAL A 140 -24.59 -0.56 -21.09
N ASP A 141 -25.06 0.59 -21.58
CA ASP A 141 -25.06 1.87 -20.89
C ASP A 141 -26.31 2.72 -21.23
N ASP A 142 -26.68 3.63 -20.33
CA ASP A 142 -27.76 4.61 -20.50
C ASP A 142 -27.24 6.04 -20.22
N PRO A 143 -27.11 6.89 -21.25
CA PRO A 143 -26.66 8.28 -21.11
C PRO A 143 -27.63 9.25 -20.44
N SER A 144 -28.90 8.89 -20.25
CA SER A 144 -29.89 9.76 -19.62
C SER A 144 -29.75 9.87 -18.09
N LEU A 145 -29.10 8.88 -17.47
CA LEU A 145 -29.09 8.70 -16.03
C LEU A 145 -28.32 9.81 -15.28
N PRO A 146 -28.89 10.40 -14.21
CA PRO A 146 -28.23 11.44 -13.44
C PRO A 146 -26.98 10.94 -12.70
N CYS A 147 -26.03 11.85 -12.50
CA CYS A 147 -24.74 11.61 -11.83
C CYS A 147 -24.45 12.64 -10.73
N LEU A 148 -24.60 13.95 -11.03
CA LEU A 148 -24.42 15.05 -10.07
C LEU A 148 -25.72 15.35 -9.32
N THR A 149 -26.07 14.51 -8.35
CA THR A 149 -27.28 14.68 -7.52
C THR A 149 -26.94 15.30 -6.16
N PHE A 150 -27.97 15.76 -5.44
CA PHE A 150 -27.82 16.16 -4.03
C PHE A 150 -27.26 15.01 -3.16
N ARG A 151 -27.70 13.77 -3.43
CA ARG A 151 -27.17 12.55 -2.78
C ARG A 151 -25.67 12.41 -3.00
N PHE A 152 -25.19 12.55 -4.23
CA PHE A 152 -23.75 12.51 -4.53
C PHE A 152 -22.96 13.51 -3.68
N TRP A 153 -23.40 14.78 -3.63
CA TRP A 153 -22.67 15.80 -2.88
C TRP A 153 -22.62 15.51 -1.39
N VAL A 154 -23.77 15.25 -0.74
CA VAL A 154 -23.82 14.97 0.69
C VAL A 154 -23.02 13.72 1.04
N MET A 155 -23.24 12.62 0.31
CA MET A 155 -22.59 11.35 0.61
C MET A 155 -21.10 11.35 0.26
N GLY A 156 -20.71 11.98 -0.84
CA GLY A 156 -19.30 12.12 -1.25
C GLY A 156 -18.51 13.00 -0.29
N LEU A 157 -19.06 14.15 0.13
CA LEU A 157 -18.44 15.03 1.13
C LEU A 157 -18.31 14.35 2.49
N VAL A 158 -19.36 13.72 3.01
CA VAL A 158 -19.27 12.98 4.29
C VAL A 158 -18.27 11.83 4.17
N SER A 159 -18.34 11.03 3.10
CA SER A 159 -17.44 9.88 2.91
C SER A 159 -15.98 10.29 2.82
N ILE A 160 -15.64 11.37 2.11
CA ILE A 160 -14.23 11.79 1.99
C ILE A 160 -13.72 12.45 3.27
N LEU A 161 -14.54 13.24 3.98
CA LEU A 161 -14.17 13.80 5.27
C LEU A 161 -13.89 12.68 6.28
N SER A 162 -14.82 11.71 6.39
CA SER A 162 -14.66 10.54 7.24
C SER A 162 -13.44 9.69 6.85
N LEU A 163 -13.27 9.34 5.57
CA LEU A 163 -12.19 8.45 5.14
C LEU A 163 -10.81 9.10 5.27
N SER A 164 -10.67 10.39 4.93
CA SER A 164 -9.41 11.13 5.12
C SER A 164 -9.05 11.23 6.59
N PHE A 165 -10.01 11.59 7.46
CA PHE A 165 -9.79 11.64 8.90
C PHE A 165 -9.41 10.27 9.46
N VAL A 166 -10.17 9.22 9.12
CA VAL A 166 -9.97 7.84 9.56
C VAL A 166 -8.62 7.29 9.13
N ASN A 167 -8.25 7.40 7.85
CA ASN A 167 -6.99 6.84 7.37
C ASN A 167 -5.79 7.65 7.86
N GLN A 168 -5.91 8.97 7.98
CA GLN A 168 -4.87 9.77 8.62
C GLN A 168 -4.71 9.40 10.11
N CYS A 169 -5.82 9.12 10.81
CA CYS A 169 -5.80 8.66 12.19
C CYS A 169 -5.19 7.26 12.35
N LEU A 170 -5.61 6.29 11.54
CA LEU A 170 -5.14 4.90 11.62
C LEU A 170 -3.70 4.71 11.12
N ALA A 171 -3.24 5.51 10.16
CA ALA A 171 -1.89 5.40 9.61
C ALA A 171 -0.82 6.20 10.40
N ARG A 172 -1.22 7.17 11.24
CA ARG A 172 -0.27 8.07 11.94
C ARG A 172 -0.59 8.42 13.40
N VAL A 173 -1.84 8.30 13.85
CA VAL A 173 -2.32 8.92 15.10
C VAL A 173 -2.59 7.92 16.22
N VAL A 174 -3.29 6.80 15.95
CA VAL A 174 -3.84 5.98 17.04
C VAL A 174 -3.00 4.75 17.33
N CYS A 175 -2.05 4.95 18.22
CA CYS A 175 -1.53 3.94 19.14
C CYS A 175 -1.69 4.45 20.57
N THR A 176 -2.90 4.94 20.90
CA THR A 176 -3.23 5.50 22.20
C THR A 176 -3.01 4.45 23.28
N ASP A 177 -2.12 4.79 24.21
CA ASP A 177 -1.89 4.22 25.55
C ASP A 177 -2.25 2.74 25.72
N ASN A 178 -1.23 1.89 25.61
CA ASN A 178 -1.20 0.41 25.72
C ASN A 178 -2.01 -0.38 24.68
N CYS A 179 -3.17 0.10 24.23
CA CYS A 179 -4.14 -0.63 23.38
C CYS A 179 -3.73 -0.86 21.91
N CYS A 180 -2.43 -0.79 21.59
CA CYS A 180 -1.87 -1.13 20.28
C CYS A 180 -0.62 -2.02 20.45
N PHE A 181 -0.83 -3.30 20.80
CA PHE A 181 0.19 -4.36 20.77
C PHE A 181 0.83 -4.50 19.38
N PHE A 182 1.89 -3.72 19.12
CA PHE A 182 2.79 -3.78 17.97
C PHE A 182 2.11 -4.03 16.62
N ARG A 183 1.25 -3.10 16.17
CA ARG A 183 0.69 -3.11 14.80
C ARG A 183 1.77 -2.79 13.75
N ASP A 184 2.53 -3.83 13.43
CA ASP A 184 3.60 -3.86 12.43
C ASP A 184 3.10 -3.83 10.96
N ALA A 185 1.78 -3.78 10.78
CA ALA A 185 1.09 -3.61 9.51
C ALA A 185 0.10 -2.43 9.62
N PRO A 186 0.22 -1.36 8.80
CA PRO A 186 -0.74 -0.27 8.79
C PRO A 186 -2.13 -0.78 8.39
N LEU A 187 -3.19 -0.11 8.85
CA LEU A 187 -4.54 -0.30 8.33
C LEU A 187 -4.92 0.89 7.48
N VAL A 188 -5.29 0.62 6.22
CA VAL A 188 -5.83 1.61 5.30
C VAL A 188 -7.25 1.17 4.94
N VAL A 189 -8.24 1.95 5.36
CA VAL A 189 -9.63 1.72 4.95
C VAL A 189 -9.74 2.06 3.47
N SER A 190 -9.98 1.06 2.62
CA SER A 190 -10.09 1.26 1.18
C SER A 190 -11.47 1.83 0.80
N GLY A 191 -11.56 2.45 -0.38
CA GLY A 191 -12.82 2.97 -0.92
C GLY A 191 -13.93 1.92 -1.10
N LEU A 192 -13.58 0.61 -1.08
CA LEU A 192 -14.54 -0.49 -1.08
C LEU A 192 -15.50 -0.45 0.12
N VAL A 193 -15.04 0.05 1.28
CA VAL A 193 -15.89 0.22 2.47
C VAL A 193 -16.94 1.29 2.25
N ILE A 194 -16.55 2.42 1.63
CA ILE A 194 -17.50 3.46 1.24
C ILE A 194 -18.46 2.92 0.17
N GLN A 195 -17.97 2.17 -0.82
CA GLN A 195 -18.79 1.50 -1.84
C GLN A 195 -19.81 0.52 -1.25
N LEU A 196 -19.50 -0.13 -0.11
CA LEU A 196 -20.47 -0.95 0.60
C LEU A 196 -21.49 -0.09 1.35
N LEU A 197 -21.05 0.91 2.11
CA LEU A 197 -21.90 1.74 2.98
C LEU A 197 -22.81 2.71 2.18
N SER A 198 -22.35 3.22 1.05
CA SER A 198 -23.13 4.16 0.22
C SER A 198 -24.28 3.49 -0.54
N TYR A 199 -24.30 2.17 -0.67
CA TYR A 199 -25.44 1.45 -1.25
C TYR A 199 -26.73 1.46 -0.39
N PRO A 200 -26.73 1.00 0.88
CA PRO A 200 -27.92 1.07 1.74
C PRO A 200 -28.29 2.53 2.08
N ILE A 201 -27.31 3.40 2.33
CA ILE A 201 -27.56 4.83 2.60
C ILE A 201 -28.17 5.51 1.37
N GLY A 202 -27.65 5.27 0.17
CA GLY A 202 -28.18 5.81 -1.08
C GLY A 202 -29.61 5.34 -1.36
N LYS A 203 -29.91 4.06 -1.11
CA LYS A 203 -31.28 3.51 -1.18
C LYS A 203 -32.22 4.05 -0.12
N PHE A 204 -31.73 4.36 1.09
CA PHE A 204 -32.51 5.01 2.13
C PHE A 204 -32.83 6.47 1.74
N MET A 205 -31.82 7.25 1.34
CA MET A 205 -32.00 8.63 0.87
C MET A 205 -32.91 8.70 -0.37
N ALA A 206 -32.85 7.74 -1.29
CA ALA A 206 -33.77 7.66 -2.43
C ALA A 206 -35.23 7.36 -2.06
N ARG A 207 -35.51 6.89 -0.84
CA ARG A 207 -36.87 6.68 -0.29
C ARG A 207 -37.32 7.80 0.65
N ALA A 208 -36.38 8.45 1.34
CA ALA A 208 -36.66 9.45 2.37
C ALA A 208 -36.63 10.90 1.87
N LEU A 209 -35.87 11.21 0.80
CA LEU A 209 -35.82 12.56 0.24
C LEU A 209 -37.06 12.84 -0.63
N PRO A 210 -37.67 14.02 -0.50
CA PRO A 210 -38.83 14.39 -1.32
C PRO A 210 -38.41 14.59 -2.78
N THR A 211 -39.31 14.25 -3.69
CA THR A 211 -39.16 14.46 -5.14
C THR A 211 -39.54 15.88 -5.59
N THR A 212 -39.77 16.80 -4.64
CA THR A 212 -40.21 18.17 -4.90
C THR A 212 -39.22 18.94 -5.77
N GLU A 213 -39.75 19.62 -6.79
CA GLU A 213 -39.00 20.47 -7.69
C GLU A 213 -38.94 21.90 -7.16
N TYR A 214 -37.72 22.41 -6.98
CA TYR A 214 -37.46 23.79 -6.56
C TYR A 214 -36.88 24.56 -7.76
N SER A 215 -37.57 25.62 -8.20
CA SER A 215 -37.03 26.55 -9.18
C SER A 215 -36.10 27.55 -8.48
N ILE A 216 -34.79 27.39 -8.67
CA ILE A 216 -33.76 28.22 -8.04
C ILE A 216 -32.87 28.79 -9.14
N PHE A 217 -32.79 30.12 -9.23
CA PHE A 217 -32.08 30.87 -10.28
C PHE A 217 -32.36 30.36 -11.72
N GLY A 218 -33.64 30.08 -12.01
CA GLY A 218 -34.08 29.62 -13.34
C GLY A 218 -33.69 28.18 -13.68
N ARG A 219 -33.21 27.39 -12.73
CA ARG A 219 -32.99 25.94 -12.88
C ARG A 219 -33.93 25.18 -11.96
N ILE A 220 -34.53 24.12 -12.51
CA ILE A 220 -35.28 23.14 -11.73
C ILE A 220 -34.28 22.24 -11.01
N ILE A 221 -34.33 22.23 -9.68
CA ILE A 221 -33.49 21.40 -8.82
C ILE A 221 -34.42 20.55 -7.95
N THR A 222 -34.32 19.22 -8.08
CA THR A 222 -35.01 18.28 -7.19
C THR A 222 -34.00 17.61 -6.25
N LEU A 223 -34.41 17.37 -5.01
CA LEU A 223 -33.60 16.66 -4.01
C LEU A 223 -33.51 15.16 -4.32
N ASN A 224 -34.47 14.61 -5.05
CA ASN A 224 -34.57 13.19 -5.38
C ASN A 224 -34.97 12.98 -6.86
N PRO A 225 -34.00 13.02 -7.80
CA PRO A 225 -34.27 12.94 -9.25
C PRO A 225 -34.61 11.53 -9.76
N GLY A 226 -34.73 10.52 -8.90
CA GLY A 226 -35.00 9.13 -9.29
C GLY A 226 -34.36 8.10 -8.35
N PRO A 227 -34.50 6.79 -8.65
CA PRO A 227 -33.92 5.72 -7.84
C PRO A 227 -32.38 5.84 -7.75
N PHE A 228 -31.78 5.26 -6.70
CA PHE A 228 -30.34 5.32 -6.49
C PHE A 228 -29.57 4.55 -7.58
N ASN A 229 -28.86 5.30 -8.42
CA ASN A 229 -28.23 4.81 -9.64
C ASN A 229 -26.78 4.32 -9.43
N VAL A 230 -26.32 3.42 -10.30
CA VAL A 230 -24.92 2.99 -10.43
C VAL A 230 -23.97 4.18 -10.60
N LYS A 231 -24.31 5.16 -11.45
CA LYS A 231 -23.38 6.26 -11.77
C LYS A 231 -23.19 7.25 -10.62
N GLU A 232 -24.26 7.56 -9.88
CA GLU A 232 -24.16 8.27 -8.59
C GLU A 232 -23.28 7.50 -7.61
N HIS A 233 -23.49 6.19 -7.50
CA HIS A 233 -22.76 5.33 -6.56
C HIS A 233 -21.26 5.30 -6.85
N VAL A 234 -20.88 5.12 -8.13
CA VAL A 234 -19.48 5.15 -8.58
C VAL A 234 -18.83 6.50 -8.29
N LEU A 235 -19.55 7.60 -8.53
CA LEU A 235 -19.02 8.94 -8.30
C LEU A 235 -18.81 9.25 -6.80
N ILE A 236 -19.67 8.76 -5.91
CA ILE A 236 -19.48 8.83 -4.45
C ILE A 236 -18.20 8.09 -4.05
N THR A 237 -18.00 6.86 -4.54
CA THR A 237 -16.81 6.05 -4.25
C THR A 237 -15.53 6.71 -4.77
N ILE A 238 -15.54 7.26 -5.99
CA ILE A 238 -14.36 7.92 -6.58
C ILE A 238 -14.01 9.24 -5.88
N MET A 239 -15.02 10.00 -5.43
CA MET A 239 -14.78 11.15 -4.56
C MET A 239 -14.14 10.72 -3.23
N ALA A 240 -14.59 9.60 -2.65
CA ALA A 240 -13.99 9.06 -1.44
C ALA A 240 -12.58 8.45 -1.66
N ASN A 241 -12.29 7.83 -2.81
CA ASN A 241 -10.95 7.31 -3.16
C ASN A 241 -9.87 8.40 -3.02
N CYS A 242 -10.20 9.66 -3.35
CA CYS A 242 -9.29 10.80 -3.21
C CYS A 242 -8.88 11.08 -1.75
N GLY A 243 -9.66 10.60 -0.77
CA GLY A 243 -9.35 10.61 0.67
C GLY A 243 -8.91 9.27 1.24
N ALA A 244 -8.81 8.21 0.43
CA ALA A 244 -8.33 6.91 0.88
C ALA A 244 -6.80 6.90 1.10
N GLY A 245 -6.05 7.61 0.25
CA GLY A 245 -4.61 7.79 0.40
C GLY A 245 -4.26 8.89 1.41
N THR A 246 -3.36 8.61 2.35
CA THR A 246 -2.82 9.64 3.24
C THR A 246 -1.72 10.44 2.53
N ALA A 247 -1.72 11.76 2.69
CA ALA A 247 -0.73 12.62 2.03
C ALA A 247 0.70 12.32 2.52
N TYR A 248 1.59 11.89 1.61
CA TYR A 248 3.00 11.60 1.91
C TYR A 248 3.78 12.84 2.39
N ALA A 249 3.45 14.02 1.85
CA ALA A 249 4.02 15.30 2.26
C ALA A 249 3.82 15.64 3.75
N VAL A 250 2.87 14.99 4.46
CA VAL A 250 2.74 15.14 5.91
C VAL A 250 3.94 14.56 6.66
N ASP A 251 4.63 13.54 6.14
CA ASP A 251 5.83 13.01 6.78
C ASP A 251 6.97 14.05 6.78
N ILE A 252 7.03 14.97 5.80
CA ILE A 252 7.93 16.14 5.83
C ILE A 252 7.62 17.00 7.07
N ILE A 253 6.34 17.31 7.31
CA ILE A 253 5.91 18.16 8.44
C ILE A 253 6.23 17.48 9.78
N VAL A 254 6.06 16.16 9.87
CA VAL A 254 6.41 15.36 11.05
C VAL A 254 7.92 15.37 11.29
N ILE A 255 8.77 15.13 10.28
CA ILE A 255 10.22 15.18 10.48
C ILE A 255 10.72 16.59 10.78
N GLN A 256 10.13 17.62 10.16
CA GLN A 256 10.45 19.02 10.47
C GLN A 256 10.18 19.33 11.93
N ARG A 257 8.96 19.08 12.43
CA ARG A 257 8.58 19.43 13.82
C ARG A 257 9.21 18.52 14.87
N VAL A 258 9.15 17.20 14.69
CA VAL A 258 9.52 16.25 15.74
C VAL A 258 11.03 16.04 15.79
N PHE A 259 11.69 15.90 14.63
CA PHE A 259 13.12 15.55 14.57
C PHE A 259 14.01 16.79 14.38
N TYR A 260 13.77 17.61 13.35
CA TYR A 260 14.58 18.79 13.05
C TYR A 260 14.22 20.05 13.89
N LYS A 261 13.11 20.02 14.64
CA LYS A 261 12.57 21.10 15.50
C LYS A 261 12.26 22.42 14.75
N GLN A 262 11.77 22.33 13.51
CA GLN A 262 11.35 23.45 12.66
C GLN A 262 9.83 23.47 12.42
N ASN A 263 9.26 24.64 12.15
CA ASN A 263 7.82 24.80 11.87
C ASN A 263 7.57 26.01 10.93
N PHE A 264 7.23 25.77 9.67
CA PHE A 264 6.99 26.83 8.67
C PHE A 264 5.54 27.35 8.62
N GLY A 265 4.71 26.95 9.59
CA GLY A 265 3.32 27.42 9.73
C GLY A 265 2.30 26.68 8.86
N PHE A 266 1.02 26.97 9.08
CA PHE A 266 -0.08 26.20 8.48
C PHE A 266 -0.19 26.40 6.95
N LEU A 267 -0.02 27.63 6.45
CA LEU A 267 -0.21 27.93 5.03
C LEU A 267 0.86 27.26 4.14
N ALA A 268 2.13 27.31 4.54
CA ALA A 268 3.23 26.65 3.83
C ALA A 268 2.98 25.14 3.71
N ASN A 269 2.57 24.52 4.81
CA ASN A 269 2.26 23.10 4.90
C ASN A 269 1.04 22.71 4.05
N LEU A 270 0.01 23.57 4.00
CA LEU A 270 -1.19 23.35 3.18
C LEU A 270 -0.86 23.45 1.69
N LEU A 271 -0.08 24.46 1.29
CA LEU A 271 0.34 24.61 -0.10
C LEU A 271 1.23 23.44 -0.53
N LEU A 272 2.20 23.01 0.28
CA LEU A 272 3.05 21.84 0.00
C LEU A 272 2.23 20.56 -0.21
N ILE A 273 1.22 20.31 0.63
CA ILE A 273 0.33 19.15 0.46
C ILE A 273 -0.50 19.30 -0.81
N LEU A 274 -1.18 20.44 -1.02
CA LEU A 274 -2.07 20.61 -2.17
C LEU A 274 -1.30 20.56 -3.52
N THR A 275 -0.12 21.16 -3.62
CA THR A 275 0.65 21.17 -4.87
C THR A 275 1.21 19.79 -5.20
N THR A 276 1.85 19.10 -4.25
CA THR A 276 2.43 17.76 -4.49
C THR A 276 1.38 16.73 -4.94
N GLN A 277 0.14 16.86 -4.44
CA GLN A 277 -1.02 16.07 -4.88
C GLN A 277 -1.50 16.48 -6.28
N LEU A 278 -1.76 17.77 -6.51
CA LEU A 278 -2.47 18.24 -7.71
C LEU A 278 -1.61 18.32 -8.98
N VAL A 279 -0.27 18.40 -8.89
CA VAL A 279 0.61 18.32 -10.08
C VAL A 279 0.41 17.01 -10.86
N GLY A 280 0.12 15.90 -10.16
CA GLY A 280 -0.16 14.61 -10.78
C GLY A 280 -1.39 14.60 -11.70
N TYR A 281 -2.41 15.39 -11.35
CA TYR A 281 -3.65 15.50 -12.13
C TYR A 281 -3.39 16.10 -13.52
N GLY A 282 -2.48 17.07 -13.61
CA GLY A 282 -2.04 17.66 -14.87
C GLY A 282 -1.38 16.66 -15.80
N MET A 283 -0.43 15.86 -15.27
CA MET A 283 0.28 14.84 -16.06
C MET A 283 -0.66 13.73 -16.53
N ALA A 284 -1.57 13.27 -15.68
CA ALA A 284 -2.54 12.23 -16.02
C ALA A 284 -3.49 12.65 -17.16
N GLY A 285 -3.80 13.95 -17.29
CA GLY A 285 -4.59 14.49 -18.39
C GLY A 285 -3.98 14.28 -19.78
N ILE A 286 -2.64 14.19 -19.86
CA ILE A 286 -1.89 13.86 -21.08
C ILE A 286 -1.83 12.33 -21.26
N LEU A 287 -1.56 11.61 -20.16
CA LEU A 287 -1.31 10.16 -20.17
C LEU A 287 -2.56 9.30 -20.43
N ARG A 288 -3.78 9.82 -20.22
CA ARG A 288 -5.05 9.09 -20.43
C ARG A 288 -5.18 8.46 -21.82
N ARG A 289 -4.65 9.12 -22.87
CA ARG A 289 -4.67 8.59 -24.25
C ARG A 289 -3.92 7.25 -24.40
N TYR A 290 -2.88 7.03 -23.59
CA TYR A 290 -2.02 5.84 -23.65
C TYR A 290 -2.41 4.80 -22.59
N LEU A 291 -2.86 5.24 -21.40
CA LEU A 291 -3.04 4.37 -20.24
C LEU A 291 -4.51 4.07 -19.87
N VAL A 292 -5.47 4.79 -20.46
CA VAL A 292 -6.91 4.60 -20.19
C VAL A 292 -7.65 4.10 -21.44
N TYR A 293 -7.45 4.74 -22.58
CA TYR A 293 -8.23 4.47 -23.80
C TYR A 293 -7.94 3.11 -24.50
N PRO A 294 -6.73 2.51 -24.44
CA PRO A 294 -6.50 1.19 -25.03
C PRO A 294 -7.09 0.02 -24.23
N ALA A 295 -7.61 -1.00 -24.91
CA ALA A 295 -8.16 -2.21 -24.29
C ALA A 295 -7.11 -3.04 -23.53
N ALA A 296 -5.85 -3.06 -23.99
CA ALA A 296 -4.75 -3.79 -23.35
C ALA A 296 -4.36 -3.26 -21.96
N MET A 297 -4.79 -2.05 -21.60
CA MET A 297 -4.55 -1.45 -20.28
C MET A 297 -5.70 -1.80 -19.33
N ILE A 298 -5.54 -2.92 -18.61
CA ILE A 298 -6.61 -3.61 -17.88
C ILE A 298 -6.93 -2.92 -16.53
N TRP A 299 -5.91 -2.51 -15.79
CA TRP A 299 -5.98 -2.03 -14.40
C TRP A 299 -6.70 -3.04 -13.47
N PRO A 300 -6.04 -4.17 -13.10
CA PRO A 300 -6.69 -5.26 -12.36
C PRO A 300 -7.37 -4.84 -11.04
N SER A 301 -6.79 -3.88 -10.30
CA SER A 301 -7.41 -3.22 -9.12
C SER A 301 -8.87 -2.82 -9.36
N ASN A 302 -9.15 -2.22 -10.51
CA ASN A 302 -10.46 -1.67 -10.83
C ASN A 302 -11.50 -2.77 -11.11
N LEU A 303 -11.08 -3.96 -11.55
CA LEU A 303 -12.00 -5.06 -11.84
C LEU A 303 -12.68 -5.55 -10.56
N ALA A 304 -12.01 -5.53 -9.41
CA ALA A 304 -12.64 -5.83 -8.13
C ALA A 304 -13.71 -4.78 -7.75
N THR A 305 -13.41 -3.49 -7.96
CA THR A 305 -14.35 -2.38 -7.73
C THR A 305 -15.57 -2.46 -8.67
N VAL A 306 -15.37 -2.72 -9.97
CA VAL A 306 -16.45 -2.92 -10.95
C VAL A 306 -17.28 -4.16 -10.59
N ALA A 307 -16.64 -5.27 -10.23
CA ALA A 307 -17.34 -6.48 -9.80
C ALA A 307 -18.28 -6.16 -8.64
N LEU A 308 -17.82 -5.47 -7.59
CA LEU A 308 -18.66 -5.07 -6.45
C LEU A 308 -19.81 -4.12 -6.84
N PHE A 309 -19.62 -3.16 -7.76
CA PHE A 309 -20.73 -2.34 -8.26
C PHE A 309 -21.79 -3.19 -8.95
N ASN A 310 -21.36 -4.15 -9.77
CA ASN A 310 -22.25 -5.04 -10.50
C ASN A 310 -22.91 -6.06 -9.57
N THR A 311 -22.27 -6.56 -8.50
CA THR A 311 -22.95 -7.42 -7.51
C THR A 311 -24.03 -6.66 -6.75
N LEU A 312 -23.79 -5.38 -6.41
CA LEU A 312 -24.73 -4.57 -5.64
C LEU A 312 -25.94 -4.12 -6.48
N HIS A 313 -25.73 -3.65 -7.71
CA HIS A 313 -26.82 -3.07 -8.51
C HIS A 313 -27.52 -4.05 -9.47
N ARG A 314 -26.84 -5.07 -9.98
CA ARG A 314 -27.46 -6.05 -10.90
C ARG A 314 -28.26 -7.10 -10.12
N ARG A 315 -29.46 -7.42 -10.58
CA ARG A 315 -30.16 -8.65 -10.16
C ARG A 315 -29.57 -9.83 -10.95
N GLU A 316 -29.15 -10.88 -10.25
CA GLU A 316 -28.79 -12.15 -10.89
C GLU A 316 -30.04 -13.03 -10.98
N GLU A 317 -30.41 -13.43 -12.20
CA GLU A 317 -31.33 -14.54 -12.43
C GLU A 317 -30.54 -15.84 -12.22
N LEU A 318 -31.09 -16.76 -11.41
CA LEU A 318 -30.36 -17.94 -10.93
C LEU A 318 -31.12 -19.24 -11.17
N ALA A 319 -30.37 -20.28 -11.51
CA ALA A 319 -30.82 -21.65 -11.33
C ALA A 319 -31.11 -21.92 -9.83
N PRO A 320 -32.15 -22.71 -9.50
CA PRO A 320 -32.52 -22.99 -8.12
C PRO A 320 -31.36 -23.63 -7.34
N GLY A 321 -31.19 -23.20 -6.07
CA GLY A 321 -30.13 -23.66 -5.18
C GLY A 321 -28.81 -22.85 -5.21
N GLN A 322 -28.56 -22.05 -6.26
CA GLN A 322 -27.34 -21.24 -6.31
C GLN A 322 -27.39 -20.04 -5.35
N TRP A 323 -26.22 -19.66 -4.80
CA TRP A 323 -26.06 -18.43 -4.02
C TRP A 323 -25.89 -17.22 -4.96
N THR A 324 -26.58 -16.11 -4.66
CA THR A 324 -26.29 -14.83 -5.33
C THR A 324 -24.91 -14.32 -4.89
N ARG A 325 -24.22 -13.57 -5.76
CA ARG A 325 -22.99 -12.86 -5.36
C ARG A 325 -23.19 -11.96 -4.13
N GLN A 326 -24.39 -11.38 -3.94
CA GLN A 326 -24.75 -10.59 -2.75
C GLN A 326 -24.80 -11.41 -1.46
N LYS A 327 -25.43 -12.60 -1.47
CA LYS A 327 -25.47 -13.49 -0.30
C LYS A 327 -24.08 -13.98 0.09
N PHE A 328 -23.28 -14.36 -0.91
CA PHE A 328 -21.89 -14.77 -0.71
C PHE A 328 -21.05 -13.63 -0.11
N PHE A 329 -21.12 -12.42 -0.68
CA PHE A 329 -20.45 -11.24 -0.15
C PHE A 329 -20.81 -10.97 1.31
N ALA A 330 -22.11 -10.96 1.64
CA ALA A 330 -22.57 -10.67 3.01
C ALA A 330 -22.08 -11.73 4.02
N ALA A 331 -22.14 -13.01 3.66
CA ALA A 331 -21.64 -14.10 4.51
C ALA A 331 -20.13 -13.98 4.76
N CYS A 332 -19.33 -13.76 3.71
CA CYS A 332 -17.88 -13.59 3.83
C CYS A 332 -17.50 -12.31 4.58
N ALA A 333 -18.21 -11.20 4.39
CA ALA A 333 -17.95 -9.94 5.09
C ALA A 333 -18.26 -10.03 6.58
N ILE A 334 -19.37 -10.69 6.96
CA ILE A 334 -19.69 -10.96 8.38
C ILE A 334 -18.68 -11.93 8.99
N GLY A 335 -18.32 -13.00 8.28
CA GLY A 335 -17.29 -13.95 8.73
C GLY A 335 -15.94 -13.27 8.96
N SER A 336 -15.50 -12.41 8.04
CA SER A 336 -14.27 -11.64 8.17
C SER A 336 -14.34 -10.57 9.24
N PHE A 337 -15.50 -9.93 9.44
CA PHE A 337 -15.73 -8.97 10.52
C PHE A 337 -15.54 -9.64 11.89
N LEU A 338 -16.20 -10.78 12.10
CA LEU A 338 -16.12 -11.55 13.35
C LEU A 338 -14.71 -12.13 13.56
N TYR A 339 -14.12 -12.71 12.51
CA TYR A 339 -12.78 -13.29 12.59
C TYR A 339 -11.73 -12.27 13.00
N TYR A 340 -11.78 -11.05 12.48
CA TYR A 340 -10.74 -10.02 12.70
C TYR A 340 -10.59 -9.56 14.17
N TRP A 341 -11.60 -9.77 15.04
CA TRP A 341 -11.44 -9.56 16.50
C TRP A 341 -10.35 -10.46 17.11
N ILE A 342 -10.11 -11.62 16.51
CA ILE A 342 -9.11 -12.59 16.98
C ILE A 342 -7.67 -12.04 16.77
N PRO A 343 -7.19 -11.75 15.54
CA PRO A 343 -5.85 -11.18 15.34
C PRO A 343 -5.71 -9.74 15.83
N ALA A 344 -6.79 -8.96 15.93
CA ALA A 344 -6.67 -7.53 16.27
C ALA A 344 -6.73 -7.23 17.78
N TYR A 345 -7.32 -8.11 18.60
CA TYR A 345 -7.57 -7.82 20.02
C TYR A 345 -7.41 -9.03 20.95
N ILE A 346 -8.02 -10.18 20.62
CA ILE A 346 -8.09 -11.33 21.54
C ILE A 346 -6.79 -12.15 21.55
N PHE A 347 -6.18 -12.37 20.38
CA PHE A 347 -4.98 -13.20 20.18
C PHE A 347 -3.99 -12.54 19.18
N PRO A 348 -3.45 -11.33 19.45
CA PRO A 348 -2.56 -10.61 18.53
C PRO A 348 -1.39 -11.42 17.94
N ALA A 349 -0.85 -12.40 18.67
CA ALA A 349 0.23 -13.26 18.20
C ALA A 349 -0.04 -13.98 16.85
N ILE A 350 -1.31 -14.24 16.48
CA ILE A 350 -1.62 -14.93 15.20
C ILE A 350 -1.33 -14.07 13.95
N THR A 351 -1.03 -12.78 14.13
CA THR A 351 -0.54 -11.91 13.06
C THR A 351 0.84 -12.31 12.55
N ALA A 352 1.69 -12.96 13.37
CA ALA A 352 3.06 -13.32 13.00
C ALA A 352 3.60 -14.56 13.78
N LEU A 353 2.97 -15.72 13.59
CA LEU A 353 3.35 -16.99 14.20
C LEU A 353 4.70 -17.48 13.69
N SER A 354 5.75 -17.15 14.45
CA SER A 354 7.14 -17.51 14.17
C SER A 354 7.42 -18.96 14.62
N LEU A 355 6.78 -19.94 13.97
CA LEU A 355 6.67 -21.33 14.44
C LEU A 355 8.01 -21.99 14.79
N LEU A 356 9.04 -21.77 13.96
CA LEU A 356 10.37 -22.34 14.16
C LEU A 356 11.08 -21.75 15.40
N CYS A 357 10.76 -20.51 15.76
CA CYS A 357 11.39 -19.77 16.85
C CYS A 357 11.05 -20.36 18.23
N TYR A 358 9.85 -20.93 18.40
CA TYR A 358 9.46 -21.64 19.63
C TYR A 358 10.34 -22.86 19.93
N VAL A 359 11.01 -23.44 18.93
CA VAL A 359 11.87 -24.62 19.11
C VAL A 359 13.17 -24.25 19.84
N GLN A 360 13.71 -23.05 19.61
CA GLN A 360 14.94 -22.58 20.27
C GLN A 360 15.03 -21.04 20.32
N PRO A 361 14.29 -20.37 21.24
CA PRO A 361 14.20 -18.90 21.27
C PRO A 361 15.49 -18.18 21.70
N SER A 362 16.50 -18.91 22.20
CA SER A 362 17.83 -18.39 22.54
C SER A 362 18.83 -18.36 21.38
N ASN A 363 18.46 -18.89 20.21
CA ASN A 363 19.35 -18.95 19.05
C ASN A 363 19.22 -17.68 18.20
N VAL A 364 20.28 -16.87 18.16
CA VAL A 364 20.34 -15.60 17.41
C VAL A 364 20.11 -15.83 15.91
N VAL A 365 20.79 -16.80 15.31
CA VAL A 365 20.69 -17.08 13.87
C VAL A 365 19.28 -17.55 13.50
N LEU A 366 18.70 -18.43 14.32
CA LEU A 366 17.31 -18.87 14.13
C LEU A 366 16.34 -17.67 14.24
N SER A 367 16.49 -16.84 15.27
CA SER A 367 15.66 -15.65 15.48
C SER A 367 15.76 -14.63 14.33
N GLN A 368 16.97 -14.36 13.83
CA GLN A 368 17.20 -13.47 12.68
C GLN A 368 16.57 -13.99 11.38
N ILE A 369 16.57 -15.30 11.16
CA ILE A 369 16.05 -15.92 9.93
C ILE A 369 14.53 -16.15 10.01
N THR A 370 14.01 -16.61 11.15
CA THR A 370 12.62 -17.06 11.31
C THR A 370 11.76 -16.16 12.21
N GLY A 371 12.28 -15.02 12.66
CA GLY A 371 11.55 -14.04 13.46
C GLY A 371 10.74 -13.04 12.61
N SER A 372 9.74 -12.42 13.23
CA SER A 372 8.82 -11.47 12.58
C SER A 372 9.42 -10.07 12.36
N GLN A 373 10.50 -9.73 13.06
CA GLN A 373 11.34 -8.55 12.81
C GLN A 373 12.57 -8.90 11.94
N GLY A 374 12.79 -10.19 11.65
CA GLY A 374 13.88 -10.71 10.82
C GLY A 374 13.43 -11.05 9.40
N LEU A 375 13.99 -12.12 8.83
CA LEU A 375 13.75 -12.53 7.44
C LEU A 375 12.46 -13.35 7.21
N GLY A 376 11.71 -13.64 8.28
CA GLY A 376 10.35 -14.16 8.17
C GLY A 376 10.19 -15.59 7.65
N ILE A 377 11.27 -16.38 7.56
CA ILE A 377 11.19 -17.75 7.03
C ILE A 377 10.38 -18.63 7.99
N GLY A 378 9.29 -19.22 7.50
CA GLY A 378 8.39 -20.04 8.31
C GLY A 378 7.48 -19.26 9.27
N VAL A 379 7.43 -17.92 9.18
CA VAL A 379 6.45 -17.10 9.91
C VAL A 379 5.11 -17.14 9.19
N LEU A 380 4.08 -17.67 9.83
CA LEU A 380 2.72 -17.68 9.29
C LEU A 380 1.90 -16.52 9.85
N SER A 381 1.20 -15.80 8.98
CA SER A 381 0.23 -14.78 9.34
C SER A 381 -1.16 -15.30 8.99
N LEU A 382 -2.06 -15.31 9.98
CA LEU A 382 -3.48 -15.63 9.75
C LEU A 382 -4.34 -14.35 9.63
N ASP A 383 -3.73 -13.17 9.75
CA ASP A 383 -4.41 -11.88 9.63
C ASP A 383 -4.43 -11.35 8.19
N TRP A 384 -5.64 -11.18 7.64
CA TRP A 384 -5.85 -10.60 6.31
C TRP A 384 -5.30 -9.16 6.18
N ASN A 385 -5.32 -8.35 7.24
CA ASN A 385 -4.71 -7.01 7.17
C ASN A 385 -3.19 -7.10 6.97
N THR A 386 -2.52 -7.89 7.81
CA THR A 386 -1.06 -8.10 7.75
C THR A 386 -0.61 -8.72 6.42
N ILE A 387 -1.45 -9.58 5.81
CA ILE A 387 -1.22 -10.13 4.47
C ILE A 387 -1.33 -9.06 3.37
N THR A 388 -2.29 -8.13 3.46
CA THR A 388 -2.62 -7.19 2.37
C THR A 388 -1.95 -5.81 2.47
N ALA A 389 -1.45 -5.43 3.65
CA ALA A 389 -1.05 -4.05 4.01
C ALA A 389 -0.05 -3.35 3.06
N PHE A 390 0.79 -4.09 2.31
CA PHE A 390 1.86 -3.51 1.48
C PHE A 390 1.83 -3.88 -0.02
N LEU A 391 1.07 -4.90 -0.42
CA LEU A 391 0.92 -5.32 -1.82
C LEU A 391 -0.54 -5.32 -2.30
N GLY A 392 -1.48 -4.87 -1.46
CA GLY A 392 -2.91 -5.00 -1.70
C GLY A 392 -3.35 -6.47 -1.71
N SER A 393 -4.51 -6.76 -2.31
CA SER A 393 -5.05 -8.12 -2.31
C SER A 393 -4.32 -9.07 -3.26
N PRO A 394 -3.85 -10.24 -2.78
CA PRO A 394 -3.29 -11.28 -3.64
C PRO A 394 -4.33 -11.95 -4.55
N LEU A 395 -5.64 -11.80 -4.25
CA LEU A 395 -6.74 -12.31 -5.07
C LEU A 395 -6.99 -11.44 -6.32
N ILE A 396 -6.36 -10.27 -6.44
CA ILE A 396 -6.49 -9.39 -7.62
C ILE A 396 -5.28 -9.47 -8.56
N THR A 397 -4.06 -9.63 -8.02
CA THR A 397 -2.83 -9.57 -8.81
C THR A 397 -2.60 -10.88 -9.62
N PRO A 398 -2.33 -10.82 -10.95
CA PRO A 398 -2.16 -12.01 -11.78
C PRO A 398 -1.03 -12.95 -11.33
N TRP A 399 -1.24 -14.27 -11.42
CA TRP A 399 -0.27 -15.29 -10.97
C TRP A 399 1.14 -15.11 -11.53
N TRP A 400 1.28 -14.80 -12.82
CA TRP A 400 2.59 -14.62 -13.46
C TRP A 400 3.37 -13.43 -12.84
N ALA A 401 2.67 -12.35 -12.46
CA ALA A 401 3.29 -11.21 -11.77
C ALA A 401 3.68 -11.59 -10.34
N GLN A 402 2.85 -12.39 -9.64
CA GLN A 402 3.18 -12.94 -8.32
C GLN A 402 4.42 -13.85 -8.36
N VAL A 403 4.60 -14.66 -9.40
CA VAL A 403 5.81 -15.47 -9.59
C VAL A 403 7.05 -14.59 -9.78
N ASN A 404 6.97 -13.48 -10.52
CA ASN A 404 8.10 -12.56 -10.64
C ASN A 404 8.46 -11.90 -9.29
N ILE A 405 7.44 -11.46 -8.52
CA ILE A 405 7.63 -10.93 -7.15
C ILE A 405 8.24 -12.01 -6.24
N MET A 406 7.79 -13.26 -6.33
CA MET A 406 8.30 -14.39 -5.56
C MET A 406 9.77 -14.67 -5.84
N LEU A 407 10.16 -14.77 -7.11
CA LEU A 407 11.54 -15.04 -7.50
C LEU A 407 12.47 -13.90 -7.07
N GLY A 408 12.04 -12.65 -7.21
CA GLY A 408 12.76 -11.48 -6.71
C GLY A 408 12.90 -11.50 -5.19
N PHE A 409 11.79 -11.68 -4.48
CA PHE A 409 11.75 -11.70 -3.02
C PHE A 409 12.67 -12.79 -2.43
N ILE A 410 12.61 -14.03 -2.96
CA ILE A 410 13.48 -15.12 -2.52
C ILE A 410 14.95 -14.79 -2.81
N LEU A 411 15.28 -14.33 -4.02
CA LEU A 411 16.64 -13.95 -4.40
C LEU A 411 17.21 -12.85 -3.49
N ILE A 412 16.42 -11.82 -3.18
CA ILE A 412 16.87 -10.66 -2.41
C ILE A 412 16.87 -10.97 -0.91
N ALA A 413 15.71 -11.27 -0.34
CA ALA A 413 15.53 -11.38 1.11
C ALA A 413 16.07 -12.70 1.69
N TRP A 414 16.04 -13.81 0.94
CA TRP A 414 16.41 -15.15 1.44
C TRP A 414 17.72 -15.70 0.86
N VAL A 415 18.31 -15.07 -0.16
CA VAL A 415 19.64 -15.44 -0.67
C VAL A 415 20.66 -14.31 -0.48
N MET A 416 20.47 -13.14 -1.11
CA MET A 416 21.47 -12.08 -1.10
C MET A 416 21.68 -11.46 0.30
N VAL A 417 20.61 -11.16 1.05
CA VAL A 417 20.75 -10.57 2.39
C VAL A 417 21.43 -11.50 3.39
N PRO A 418 21.03 -12.79 3.57
CA PRO A 418 21.78 -13.74 4.40
C PRO A 418 23.24 -13.89 3.98
N THR A 419 23.49 -14.01 2.67
CA THR A 419 24.86 -14.19 2.14
C THR A 419 25.74 -13.01 2.51
N ALA A 420 25.27 -11.77 2.30
CA ALA A 420 26.03 -10.58 2.67
C ALA A 420 26.20 -10.41 4.19
N TYR A 421 25.19 -10.76 4.98
CA TYR A 421 25.23 -10.63 6.45
C TYR A 421 26.21 -11.63 7.08
N TYR A 422 26.11 -12.92 6.74
CA TYR A 422 26.94 -13.95 7.35
C TYR A 422 28.38 -14.01 6.81
N LEU A 423 28.62 -13.53 5.58
CA LEU A 423 29.97 -13.23 5.07
C LEU A 423 30.56 -11.91 5.61
N ASP A 424 29.83 -11.18 6.46
CA ASP A 424 30.23 -9.91 7.08
C ASP A 424 30.57 -8.79 6.09
N ILE A 425 29.93 -8.78 4.92
CA ILE A 425 30.13 -7.72 3.93
C ILE A 425 29.72 -6.38 4.56
N TRP A 426 30.61 -5.39 4.47
CA TRP A 426 30.50 -4.07 5.11
C TRP A 426 30.67 -4.01 6.64
N ASN A 427 31.13 -5.10 7.29
CA ASN A 427 31.10 -5.29 8.76
C ASN A 427 29.65 -5.39 9.31
N ALA A 428 28.80 -6.06 8.54
CA ALA A 428 27.37 -6.28 8.81
C ALA A 428 27.05 -6.79 10.22
N LYS A 429 27.89 -7.67 10.78
CA LYS A 429 27.59 -8.43 12.00
C LYS A 429 27.40 -7.55 13.25
N LYS A 430 27.96 -6.34 13.26
CA LYS A 430 27.84 -5.38 14.36
C LYS A 430 26.42 -4.86 14.59
N TYR A 431 25.58 -4.84 13.55
CA TYR A 431 24.22 -4.30 13.59
C TYR A 431 23.16 -5.34 13.18
N PRO A 432 21.85 -5.09 13.42
CA PRO A 432 20.80 -6.05 13.08
C PRO A 432 20.64 -6.23 11.56
N ILE A 433 20.19 -7.43 11.15
CA ILE A 433 20.05 -7.78 9.73
C ILE A 433 19.00 -6.93 8.99
N LEU A 434 17.86 -6.65 9.65
CA LEU A 434 16.75 -5.84 9.15
C LEU A 434 16.39 -4.75 10.17
N THR A 435 16.55 -3.49 9.79
CA THR A 435 16.05 -2.31 10.52
C THR A 435 16.18 -1.07 9.64
N SER A 436 15.35 -0.06 9.89
CA SER A 436 15.43 1.26 9.25
C SER A 436 16.35 2.24 9.99
N LYS A 437 16.74 1.94 11.24
CA LYS A 437 17.60 2.80 12.05
C LYS A 437 19.03 2.87 11.51
N LEU A 438 19.73 3.93 11.88
CA LEU A 438 21.09 4.27 11.45
C LEU A 438 22.12 4.01 12.57
N PHE A 439 23.34 3.63 12.20
CA PHE A 439 24.38 3.18 13.13
C PHE A 439 25.75 3.86 12.92
N THR A 440 26.58 3.85 13.96
CA THR A 440 28.02 4.17 13.86
C THR A 440 28.82 2.96 13.35
N THR A 441 30.14 3.15 13.18
CA THR A 441 31.11 2.07 12.91
C THR A 441 31.16 0.97 13.96
N ASP A 442 30.56 1.21 15.13
CA ASP A 442 30.75 0.42 16.36
C ASP A 442 29.48 -0.35 16.74
N GLY A 443 28.36 -0.09 16.06
CA GLY A 443 27.06 -0.75 16.32
C GLY A 443 26.06 0.08 17.14
N TYR A 444 26.49 1.22 17.69
CA TYR A 444 25.59 2.16 18.40
C TYR A 444 24.67 2.90 17.43
N TYR A 445 23.51 3.36 17.91
CA TYR A 445 22.66 4.29 17.15
C TYR A 445 23.40 5.60 16.86
N TYR A 446 23.22 6.10 15.65
CA TYR A 446 23.87 7.31 15.17
C TYR A 446 23.07 8.56 15.57
N ASP A 447 23.65 9.46 16.38
CA ASP A 447 23.02 10.75 16.66
C ASP A 447 23.18 11.73 15.49
N THR A 448 22.11 11.79 14.72
CA THR A 448 21.94 12.67 13.56
C THR A 448 21.84 14.16 13.87
N LEU A 449 21.61 14.58 15.12
CA LEU A 449 21.56 16.00 15.50
C LEU A 449 22.97 16.55 15.82
N SER A 450 23.86 15.74 16.39
CA SER A 450 25.26 16.13 16.69
C SER A 450 26.09 16.56 15.48
N ILE A 451 25.73 16.11 14.27
CA ILE A 451 26.45 16.39 13.00
C ILE A 451 25.79 17.51 12.16
N LEU A 452 24.90 18.30 12.75
CA LEU A 452 24.17 19.35 12.05
C LEU A 452 24.47 20.74 12.62
N THR A 453 24.72 21.69 11.73
CA THR A 453 24.86 23.10 12.07
C THR A 453 23.54 23.67 12.64
N PRO A 454 23.55 24.86 13.28
CA PRO A 454 22.32 25.56 13.64
C PRO A 454 21.38 25.81 12.45
N ALA A 455 21.93 25.95 11.23
CA ALA A 455 21.18 26.07 9.97
C ALA A 455 20.64 24.71 9.43
N LYS A 456 20.79 23.62 10.19
CA LYS A 456 20.40 22.25 9.83
C LYS A 456 21.04 21.72 8.53
N THR A 457 22.22 22.24 8.19
CA THR A 457 23.11 21.65 7.18
C THR A 457 24.10 20.68 7.83
N LEU A 458 24.74 19.82 7.04
CA LEU A 458 25.87 19.01 7.51
C LEU A 458 26.97 19.91 8.10
N ASP A 459 27.49 19.51 9.26
CA ASP A 459 28.72 20.02 9.85
C ASP A 459 29.87 19.03 9.54
N GLU A 460 30.80 19.42 8.66
CA GLU A 460 31.87 18.53 8.20
C GLU A 460 32.91 18.15 9.28
N PRO A 461 33.46 19.08 10.10
CA PRO A 461 34.39 18.67 11.16
C PRO A 461 33.72 17.79 12.22
N MET A 462 32.45 18.06 12.60
CA MET A 462 31.72 17.18 13.53
C MET A 462 31.43 15.80 12.90
N TYR A 463 31.06 15.73 11.62
CA TYR A 463 30.89 14.47 10.90
C TYR A 463 32.19 13.64 10.85
N ASN A 464 33.32 14.29 10.54
CA ASN A 464 34.63 13.64 10.49
C ASN A 464 35.09 13.13 11.87
N ALA A 465 34.70 13.82 12.96
CA ALA A 465 34.97 13.39 14.33
C ALA A 465 34.01 12.27 14.82
N TYR A 466 32.75 12.28 14.38
CA TYR A 466 31.75 11.28 14.79
C TYR A 466 31.88 9.95 14.04
N GLY A 467 32.35 10.00 12.79
CA GLY A 467 32.63 8.84 11.93
C GLY A 467 31.54 8.54 10.90
N PRO A 468 31.85 7.70 9.88
CA PRO A 468 30.95 7.44 8.76
C PRO A 468 29.73 6.58 9.17
N LEU A 469 28.57 6.92 8.60
CA LEU A 469 27.31 6.21 8.80
C LEU A 469 27.38 4.73 8.40
N ARG A 470 26.61 3.90 9.09
CA ARG A 470 26.31 2.51 8.75
C ARG A 470 24.81 2.28 8.69
N ILE A 471 24.41 1.41 7.77
CA ILE A 471 23.01 0.98 7.55
C ILE A 471 22.92 -0.55 7.55
N ALA A 472 21.77 -1.08 7.98
CA ALA A 472 21.51 -2.51 8.01
C ALA A 472 21.66 -3.16 6.63
N THR A 473 22.14 -4.40 6.58
CA THR A 473 22.47 -5.11 5.34
C THR A 473 21.26 -5.29 4.43
N PHE A 474 20.06 -5.53 4.99
CA PHE A 474 18.83 -5.53 4.20
C PHE A 474 18.59 -4.19 3.52
N PHE A 475 18.73 -3.07 4.25
CA PHE A 475 18.47 -1.73 3.75
C PHE A 475 19.47 -1.32 2.65
N ALA A 476 20.75 -1.68 2.83
CA ALA A 476 21.80 -1.49 1.81
C ALA A 476 21.48 -2.24 0.51
N ILE A 477 21.07 -3.51 0.60
CA ILE A 477 20.73 -4.32 -0.57
C ILE A 477 19.43 -3.86 -1.23
N SER A 478 18.41 -3.44 -0.47
CA SER A 478 17.20 -2.80 -1.03
C SER A 478 17.53 -1.54 -1.86
N TYR A 479 18.47 -0.70 -1.42
CA TYR A 479 18.91 0.45 -2.22
C TYR A 479 19.64 0.02 -3.50
N GLY A 480 20.59 -0.93 -3.42
CA GLY A 480 21.26 -1.51 -4.58
C GLY A 480 20.28 -2.03 -5.62
N ILE A 481 19.37 -2.87 -5.18
CA ILE A 481 18.31 -3.45 -6.00
C ILE A 481 17.36 -2.37 -6.56
N GLY A 482 17.09 -1.30 -5.82
CA GLY A 482 16.39 -0.11 -6.32
C GLY A 482 17.08 0.53 -7.53
N PHE A 483 18.40 0.70 -7.50
CA PHE A 483 19.19 1.22 -8.64
C PHE A 483 19.07 0.31 -9.87
N ALA A 484 19.07 -1.01 -9.67
CA ALA A 484 18.84 -1.98 -10.74
C ALA A 484 17.41 -1.94 -11.28
N GLY A 485 16.40 -1.85 -10.41
CA GLY A 485 14.99 -1.73 -10.83
C GLY A 485 14.75 -0.50 -11.72
N LEU A 486 15.28 0.66 -11.33
CA LEU A 486 15.12 1.93 -12.07
C LEU A 486 15.66 1.86 -13.51
N THR A 487 16.84 1.28 -13.70
CA THR A 487 17.47 1.09 -15.02
C THR A 487 16.85 -0.06 -15.81
N ALA A 488 16.37 -1.10 -15.12
CA ALA A 488 15.63 -2.19 -15.74
C ALA A 488 14.28 -1.73 -16.30
N ILE A 489 13.54 -0.84 -15.63
CA ILE A 489 12.28 -0.26 -16.14
C ILE A 489 12.48 0.39 -17.51
N LEU A 490 13.46 1.28 -17.64
CA LEU A 490 13.76 1.98 -18.89
C LEU A 490 14.12 0.98 -20.00
N THR A 491 15.03 0.05 -19.71
CA THR A 491 15.52 -0.92 -20.69
C THR A 491 14.42 -1.90 -21.12
N HIS A 492 13.65 -2.45 -20.17
CA HIS A 492 12.57 -3.38 -20.46
C HIS A 492 11.44 -2.69 -21.24
N THR A 493 11.05 -1.46 -20.87
CA THR A 493 10.06 -0.68 -21.63
C THR A 493 10.51 -0.42 -23.07
N PHE A 494 11.80 -0.11 -23.28
CA PHE A 494 12.36 0.06 -24.62
C PHE A 494 12.47 -1.26 -25.40
N LEU A 495 12.80 -2.38 -24.75
CA LEU A 495 12.95 -3.68 -25.40
C LEU A 495 11.61 -4.34 -25.77
N TYR A 496 10.63 -4.33 -24.87
CA TYR A 496 9.33 -4.98 -25.08
C TYR A 496 8.29 -4.02 -25.69
N HIS A 497 8.13 -2.83 -25.13
CA HIS A 497 6.99 -1.97 -25.47
C HIS A 497 7.24 -0.92 -26.58
N ARG A 498 8.47 -0.71 -27.09
CA ARG A 498 8.73 0.36 -28.11
C ARG A 498 7.84 0.28 -29.36
N LYS A 499 7.54 -0.93 -29.88
CA LYS A 499 6.61 -1.11 -31.01
C LYS A 499 5.21 -0.59 -30.65
N GLN A 500 4.69 -1.03 -29.51
CA GLN A 500 3.36 -0.68 -29.01
C GLN A 500 3.24 0.82 -28.68
N ILE A 501 4.23 1.41 -28.01
CA ILE A 501 4.28 2.84 -27.71
C ILE A 501 4.29 3.68 -28.99
N TRP A 502 5.05 3.27 -30.02
CA TRP A 502 5.12 3.99 -31.29
C TRP A 502 3.84 3.83 -32.14
N ALA A 503 3.22 2.64 -32.12
CA ALA A 503 1.90 2.42 -32.71
C ALA A 503 0.84 3.29 -32.02
N GLN A 504 0.74 3.24 -30.70
CA GLN A 504 -0.16 4.08 -29.90
C GLN A 504 0.11 5.58 -30.09
N TRP A 505 1.36 6.02 -30.32
CA TRP A 505 1.68 7.42 -30.60
C TRP A 505 1.27 7.88 -32.03
N LYS A 506 1.09 6.94 -32.96
CA LYS A 506 0.39 7.20 -34.24
C LYS A 506 -1.13 7.17 -34.04
N GLU A 507 -1.64 6.12 -33.40
CA GLU A 507 -3.07 5.86 -33.19
C GLU A 507 -3.76 6.83 -32.23
N ALA A 508 -3.03 7.51 -31.34
CA ALA A 508 -3.56 8.57 -30.47
C ALA A 508 -4.06 9.82 -31.23
N ARG A 509 -3.93 9.84 -32.57
CA ARG A 509 -4.56 10.80 -33.50
C ARG A 509 -5.81 10.23 -34.20
N GLY A 510 -6.15 8.97 -33.98
CA GLY A 510 -7.37 8.30 -34.42
C GLY A 510 -8.24 7.85 -33.24
N ALA A 511 -9.31 7.10 -33.51
CA ALA A 511 -10.19 6.56 -32.49
C ALA A 511 -9.71 5.18 -32.01
N SER A 512 -9.60 4.98 -30.69
CA SER A 512 -9.38 3.65 -30.09
C SER A 512 -10.56 2.73 -30.42
N GLN A 513 -10.28 1.46 -30.76
CA GLN A 513 -11.31 0.50 -31.15
C GLN A 513 -12.00 -0.21 -29.97
N ASP A 514 -11.60 0.05 -28.72
CA ASP A 514 -12.26 -0.50 -27.52
C ASP A 514 -13.75 -0.11 -27.48
N ILE A 515 -14.65 -1.10 -27.34
CA ILE A 515 -16.10 -0.88 -27.17
C ILE A 515 -16.41 0.04 -25.98
N HIS A 516 -15.63 -0.02 -24.89
CA HIS A 516 -15.82 0.89 -23.77
C HIS A 516 -15.37 2.32 -24.08
N TYR A 517 -14.42 2.52 -25.01
CA TYR A 517 -14.11 3.83 -25.55
C TYR A 517 -15.20 4.30 -26.53
N LYS A 518 -15.68 3.45 -27.44
CA LYS A 518 -16.80 3.76 -28.36
C LYS A 518 -18.04 4.26 -27.59
N MET A 519 -18.47 3.55 -26.54
CA MET A 519 -19.59 3.99 -25.69
C MET A 519 -19.33 5.33 -25.00
N MET A 520 -18.09 5.59 -24.57
CA MET A 520 -17.73 6.84 -23.89
C MET A 520 -17.80 8.08 -24.79
N GLN A 521 -17.81 7.94 -26.13
CA GLN A 521 -17.96 9.05 -27.08
C GLN A 521 -19.33 9.76 -26.99
N ALA A 522 -20.34 9.12 -26.38
CA ALA A 522 -21.61 9.77 -26.05
C ALA A 522 -21.45 10.92 -25.03
N TYR A 523 -20.36 10.94 -24.26
CA TYR A 523 -20.08 11.95 -23.25
C TYR A 523 -19.09 13.01 -23.74
N LYS A 524 -19.37 14.27 -23.38
CA LYS A 524 -18.46 15.39 -23.66
C LYS A 524 -17.18 15.23 -22.82
N GLU A 525 -16.07 14.87 -23.47
CA GLU A 525 -14.74 14.77 -22.84
C GLU A 525 -14.32 16.07 -22.12
N VAL A 526 -13.35 15.94 -21.20
CA VAL A 526 -12.62 17.06 -20.59
C VAL A 526 -11.62 17.64 -21.62
N PRO A 527 -11.68 18.95 -21.92
CA PRO A 527 -10.69 19.61 -22.78
C PRO A 527 -9.29 19.51 -22.20
N GLU A 528 -8.27 19.33 -23.04
CA GLU A 528 -6.89 19.14 -22.59
C GLU A 528 -6.35 20.36 -21.83
N TRP A 529 -6.83 21.55 -22.18
CA TRP A 529 -6.46 22.80 -21.51
C TRP A 529 -6.91 22.85 -20.05
N TRP A 530 -7.91 22.07 -19.60
CA TRP A 530 -8.26 22.00 -18.17
C TRP A 530 -7.12 21.39 -17.35
N TYR A 531 -6.53 20.31 -17.87
CA TYR A 531 -5.38 19.65 -17.26
C TYR A 531 -4.11 20.50 -17.37
N LEU A 532 -3.88 21.14 -18.53
CA LEU A 532 -2.71 22.00 -18.73
C LEU A 532 -2.75 23.25 -17.82
N THR A 533 -3.90 23.91 -17.69
CA THR A 533 -4.06 25.06 -16.78
C THR A 533 -3.88 24.64 -15.32
N LEU A 534 -4.44 23.50 -14.91
CA LEU A 534 -4.22 22.94 -13.56
C LEU A 534 -2.73 22.63 -13.31
N PHE A 535 -2.04 22.03 -14.29
CA PHE A 535 -0.61 21.76 -14.23
C PHE A 535 0.21 23.04 -14.06
N CYS A 536 0.01 24.05 -14.92
CA CYS A 536 0.76 25.30 -14.84
C CYS A 536 0.52 26.04 -13.52
N ILE A 537 -0.73 26.13 -13.05
CA ILE A 537 -1.05 26.77 -11.76
C ILE A 537 -0.37 26.03 -10.60
N THR A 538 -0.45 24.69 -10.57
CA THR A 538 0.11 23.89 -9.47
C THR A 538 1.64 23.89 -9.46
N VAL A 539 2.30 23.89 -10.62
CA VAL A 539 3.76 24.06 -10.74
C VAL A 539 4.20 25.46 -10.29
N ILE A 540 3.50 26.53 -10.68
CA ILE A 540 3.80 27.91 -10.22
C ILE A 540 3.64 28.00 -8.69
N LEU A 541 2.55 27.46 -8.12
CA LEU A 541 2.35 27.42 -6.66
C LEU A 541 3.41 26.54 -5.96
N SER A 542 3.92 25.49 -6.60
CA SER A 542 5.01 24.67 -6.06
C SER A 542 6.29 25.48 -5.92
N ILE A 543 6.65 26.24 -6.96
CA ILE A 543 7.81 27.14 -6.97
C ILE A 543 7.67 28.22 -5.89
N VAL A 544 6.53 28.92 -5.85
CA VAL A 544 6.25 29.94 -4.82
C VAL A 544 6.35 29.34 -3.41
N THR A 545 5.89 28.11 -3.22
CA THR A 545 5.97 27.42 -1.90
C THR A 545 7.40 27.11 -1.48
N CYS A 546 8.30 26.81 -2.42
CA CYS A 546 9.71 26.46 -2.15
C CYS A 546 10.65 27.67 -2.04
N GLU A 547 10.28 28.82 -2.63
CA GLU A 547 11.07 30.06 -2.63
C GLU A 547 10.61 31.06 -1.54
N VAL A 548 9.31 31.11 -1.19
CA VAL A 548 8.79 32.04 -0.15
C VAL A 548 8.98 31.51 1.27
N TRP A 549 9.02 30.18 1.44
CA TRP A 549 9.35 29.51 2.69
C TRP A 549 10.63 28.71 2.50
N ASP A 550 11.56 28.76 3.45
CA ASP A 550 12.91 28.20 3.32
C ASP A 550 12.94 26.66 3.44
N TYR A 551 12.38 25.98 2.43
CA TYR A 551 12.59 24.56 2.18
C TYR A 551 13.96 24.29 1.54
N GLY A 552 14.77 25.33 1.27
CA GLY A 552 16.11 25.22 0.71
C GLY A 552 16.21 24.71 -0.73
N LEU A 553 15.10 24.69 -1.48
CA LEU A 553 14.95 24.05 -2.80
C LEU A 553 14.65 25.09 -3.91
N PRO A 554 15.61 25.40 -4.80
CA PRO A 554 15.42 26.39 -5.88
C PRO A 554 14.32 26.02 -6.89
N TRP A 555 13.71 27.03 -7.51
CA TRP A 555 12.65 26.93 -8.52
C TRP A 555 12.96 25.92 -9.65
N TRP A 556 14.19 25.88 -10.13
CA TRP A 556 14.61 24.99 -11.21
C TRP A 556 14.72 23.53 -10.77
N CYS A 557 14.97 23.28 -9.48
CA CYS A 557 14.91 21.93 -8.91
C CYS A 557 13.47 21.42 -8.83
N VAL A 558 12.48 22.30 -8.58
CA VAL A 558 11.05 21.93 -8.67
C VAL A 558 10.69 21.50 -10.10
N LEU A 559 11.13 22.26 -11.11
CA LEU A 559 10.93 21.90 -12.52
C LEU A 559 11.62 20.58 -12.89
N LEU A 560 12.83 20.34 -12.39
CA LEU A 560 13.57 19.09 -12.59
C LEU A 560 12.84 17.88 -11.97
N ALA A 561 12.34 18.01 -10.74
CA ALA A 561 11.56 16.95 -10.07
C ALA A 561 10.32 16.58 -10.89
N VAL A 562 9.55 17.58 -11.34
CA VAL A 562 8.35 17.37 -12.16
C VAL A 562 8.70 16.79 -13.54
N GLY A 563 9.83 17.20 -14.15
CA GLY A 563 10.33 16.63 -15.40
C GLY A 563 10.69 15.14 -15.29
N ILE A 564 11.36 14.73 -14.22
CA ILE A 564 11.64 13.31 -13.90
C ILE A 564 10.31 12.56 -13.70
N SER A 565 9.38 13.14 -12.95
CA SER A 565 8.05 12.57 -12.70
C SER A 565 7.30 12.29 -14.00
N ALA A 566 7.26 13.26 -14.92
CA ALA A 566 6.59 13.15 -16.21
C ALA A 566 7.24 12.09 -17.12
N LEU A 567 8.57 12.03 -17.18
CA LEU A 567 9.33 11.08 -18.00
C LEU A 567 9.05 9.62 -17.60
N PHE A 568 9.09 9.32 -16.30
CA PHE A 568 8.90 7.96 -15.78
C PHE A 568 7.44 7.53 -15.64
N SER A 569 6.49 8.48 -15.60
CA SER A 569 5.05 8.19 -15.45
C SER A 569 4.49 7.29 -16.56
N LEU A 570 4.95 7.42 -17.81
CA LEU A 570 4.47 6.54 -18.89
C LEU A 570 5.00 5.09 -18.76
N PRO A 571 6.32 4.83 -18.66
CA PRO A 571 6.84 3.49 -18.38
C PRO A 571 6.22 2.81 -17.14
N ILE A 572 6.12 3.53 -16.03
CA ILE A 572 5.59 2.97 -14.78
C ILE A 572 4.08 2.70 -14.89
N GLY A 573 3.33 3.57 -15.58
CA GLY A 573 1.90 3.36 -15.83
C GLY A 573 1.60 2.17 -16.75
N LEU A 574 2.43 1.90 -17.76
CA LEU A 574 2.31 0.69 -18.59
C LEU A 574 2.48 -0.57 -17.75
N ILE A 575 3.52 -0.60 -16.89
CA ILE A 575 3.76 -1.71 -15.97
C ILE A 575 2.58 -1.86 -15.00
N GLN A 576 2.11 -0.77 -14.38
CA GLN A 576 1.04 -0.82 -13.38
C GLN A 576 -0.32 -1.26 -13.98
N ALA A 577 -0.68 -0.77 -15.16
CA ALA A 577 -1.94 -1.10 -15.83
C ALA A 577 -2.06 -2.58 -16.25
N VAL A 578 -0.94 -3.30 -16.38
CA VAL A 578 -0.89 -4.72 -16.76
C VAL A 578 -0.56 -5.63 -15.58
N THR A 579 0.40 -5.26 -14.73
CA THR A 579 0.92 -6.11 -13.64
C THR A 579 0.25 -5.89 -12.29
N ASN A 580 -0.51 -4.80 -12.12
CA ASN A 580 -1.02 -4.33 -10.82
C ASN A 580 0.08 -3.92 -9.81
N GLN A 581 1.33 -3.68 -10.26
CA GLN A 581 2.46 -3.26 -9.44
C GLN A 581 2.97 -1.87 -9.84
N GLN A 582 3.31 -1.03 -8.86
CA GLN A 582 3.81 0.34 -9.07
C GLN A 582 5.26 0.47 -8.59
N PRO A 583 6.25 0.43 -9.49
CA PRO A 583 7.63 0.80 -9.15
C PRO A 583 7.75 2.21 -8.56
N GLY A 584 8.57 2.35 -7.51
CA GLY A 584 8.79 3.63 -6.83
C GLY A 584 9.94 4.45 -7.40
N LEU A 585 9.78 5.78 -7.46
CA LEU A 585 10.82 6.72 -7.91
C LEU A 585 11.66 7.33 -6.77
N ASN A 586 11.31 7.09 -5.50
CA ASN A 586 11.95 7.71 -4.33
C ASN A 586 13.48 7.69 -4.37
N ILE A 587 14.06 6.51 -4.63
CA ILE A 587 15.51 6.31 -4.63
C ILE A 587 16.19 7.12 -5.75
N LEU A 588 15.56 7.25 -6.92
CA LEU A 588 16.10 8.04 -8.03
C LEU A 588 16.11 9.53 -7.71
N THR A 589 15.01 10.03 -7.15
CA THR A 589 14.85 11.46 -6.88
C THR A 589 15.71 11.91 -5.70
N GLU A 590 15.82 11.09 -4.65
CA GLU A 590 16.75 11.30 -3.52
C GLU A 590 18.23 11.26 -3.95
N PHE A 591 18.59 10.34 -4.85
CA PHE A 591 19.95 10.21 -5.41
C PHE A 591 20.34 11.43 -6.26
N ILE A 592 19.47 11.88 -7.17
CA ILE A 592 19.76 13.00 -8.07
C ILE A 592 19.92 14.30 -7.27
N ILE A 593 18.96 14.66 -6.42
CA ILE A 593 19.04 15.92 -5.67
C ILE A 593 20.15 15.90 -4.61
N GLY A 594 20.50 14.73 -4.07
CA GLY A 594 21.58 14.59 -3.10
C GLY A 594 22.95 14.97 -3.66
N TYR A 595 23.22 14.72 -4.94
CA TYR A 595 24.44 15.21 -5.62
C TYR A 595 24.38 16.70 -5.96
N ILE A 596 23.18 17.26 -6.19
CA ILE A 596 22.99 18.66 -6.62
C ILE A 596 22.99 19.61 -5.41
N LEU A 597 22.36 19.22 -4.30
CA LEU A 597 22.22 19.98 -3.05
C LEU A 597 22.67 19.13 -1.84
N PRO A 598 23.95 18.73 -1.78
CA PRO A 598 24.47 17.97 -0.64
C PRO A 598 24.34 18.77 0.67
N GLY A 599 24.14 18.05 1.79
CA GLY A 599 24.02 18.66 3.11
C GLY A 599 22.66 19.28 3.44
N ARG A 600 21.64 19.16 2.58
CA ARG A 600 20.30 19.77 2.77
C ARG A 600 19.18 18.73 2.90
N PRO A 601 18.82 18.26 4.11
CA PRO A 601 17.80 17.22 4.31
C PRO A 601 16.41 17.62 3.81
N ILE A 602 15.94 18.84 4.15
CA ILE A 602 14.58 19.31 3.82
C ILE A 602 14.40 19.53 2.31
N ALA A 603 15.42 20.07 1.64
CA ALA A 603 15.40 20.24 0.18
C ALA A 603 15.31 18.90 -0.54
N ASN A 604 16.07 17.89 -0.07
CA ASN A 604 16.06 16.55 -0.65
C ASN A 604 14.66 15.90 -0.55
N VAL A 605 14.06 15.85 0.64
CA VAL A 605 12.73 15.21 0.79
C VAL A 605 11.59 15.95 0.10
N THR A 606 11.68 17.27 -0.02
CA THR A 606 10.74 18.08 -0.80
C THR A 606 10.85 17.73 -2.29
N PHE A 607 12.07 17.63 -2.84
CA PHE A 607 12.32 17.18 -4.21
C PHE A 607 11.86 15.74 -4.45
N LYS A 608 12.16 14.80 -3.54
CA LYS A 608 11.63 13.42 -3.57
C LYS A 608 10.12 13.44 -3.73
N THR A 609 9.45 14.23 -2.90
CA THR A 609 7.99 14.27 -2.84
C THR A 609 7.40 14.80 -4.15
N TYR A 610 7.88 15.92 -4.69
CA TYR A 610 7.43 16.38 -6.01
C TYR A 610 7.74 15.37 -7.14
N GLY A 611 8.90 14.70 -7.11
CA GLY A 611 9.29 13.75 -8.15
C GLY A 611 8.52 12.41 -8.12
N TYR A 612 8.27 11.84 -6.94
CA TYR A 612 7.58 10.55 -6.79
C TYR A 612 6.07 10.69 -6.64
N ILE A 613 5.59 11.59 -5.78
CA ILE A 613 4.18 11.62 -5.38
C ILE A 613 3.30 12.16 -6.50
N SER A 614 3.79 13.12 -7.29
CA SER A 614 3.05 13.56 -8.48
C SER A 614 2.91 12.45 -9.54
N MET A 615 3.89 11.55 -9.70
CA MET A 615 3.73 10.31 -10.50
C MET A 615 2.72 9.36 -9.86
N SER A 616 2.82 9.13 -8.55
CA SER A 616 1.93 8.22 -7.81
C SER A 616 0.46 8.62 -7.94
N HIS A 617 0.12 9.90 -7.75
CA HIS A 617 -1.25 10.38 -7.91
C HIS A 617 -1.68 10.50 -9.36
N ALA A 618 -0.76 10.74 -10.30
CA ALA A 618 -1.09 10.63 -11.73
C ALA A 618 -1.58 9.21 -12.06
N MET A 619 -0.91 8.17 -11.55
CA MET A 619 -1.35 6.78 -11.75
C MET A 619 -2.67 6.45 -11.05
N SER A 620 -2.87 6.88 -9.80
CA SER A 620 -4.15 6.67 -9.12
C SER A 620 -5.32 7.33 -9.85
N PHE A 621 -5.12 8.55 -10.36
CA PHE A 621 -6.13 9.26 -11.16
C PHE A 621 -6.40 8.59 -12.52
N LEU A 622 -5.38 8.03 -13.19
CA LEU A 622 -5.55 7.21 -14.40
C LEU A 622 -6.33 5.92 -14.10
N GLY A 623 -6.08 5.30 -12.94
CA GLY A 623 -6.85 4.18 -12.43
C GLY A 623 -8.33 4.52 -12.29
N ASP A 624 -8.67 5.58 -11.54
CA ASP A 624 -10.06 6.07 -11.42
C ASP A 624 -10.66 6.43 -12.80
N LEU A 625 -9.91 7.04 -13.73
CA LEU A 625 -10.41 7.31 -15.08
C LEU A 625 -10.75 6.03 -15.86
N LYS A 626 -9.95 4.96 -15.72
CA LYS A 626 -10.27 3.64 -16.32
C LYS A 626 -11.51 3.02 -15.66
N LEU A 627 -11.66 3.13 -14.34
CA LEU A 627 -12.90 2.77 -13.64
C LEU A 627 -14.11 3.57 -14.18
N GLY A 628 -13.91 4.85 -14.49
CA GLY A 628 -14.90 5.70 -15.16
C GLY A 628 -15.29 5.22 -16.57
N GLN A 629 -14.33 4.77 -17.38
CA GLN A 629 -14.58 4.14 -18.70
C GLN A 629 -15.31 2.80 -18.56
N TYR A 630 -14.97 1.97 -17.57
CA TYR A 630 -15.68 0.71 -17.31
C TYR A 630 -17.12 0.93 -16.81
N MET A 631 -17.36 1.96 -16.00
CA MET A 631 -18.68 2.28 -15.42
C MET A 631 -19.48 3.34 -16.19
N LYS A 632 -18.96 3.86 -17.31
CA LYS A 632 -19.56 4.87 -18.20
C LYS A 632 -20.02 6.14 -17.46
N ILE A 633 -19.08 6.73 -16.71
CA ILE A 633 -19.28 7.97 -15.95
C ILE A 633 -18.81 9.18 -16.77
N PRO A 634 -19.60 10.28 -16.88
CA PRO A 634 -19.20 11.45 -17.68
C PRO A 634 -17.83 12.04 -17.26
N PRO A 635 -16.84 12.17 -18.16
CA PRO A 635 -15.48 12.56 -17.79
C PRO A 635 -15.35 13.91 -17.07
N ARG A 636 -16.18 14.90 -17.42
CA ARG A 636 -16.20 16.22 -16.74
C ARG A 636 -16.64 16.13 -15.28
N THR A 637 -17.60 15.25 -15.02
CA THR A 637 -18.12 14.97 -13.68
C THR A 637 -17.07 14.26 -12.81
N MET A 638 -16.34 13.30 -13.39
CA MET A 638 -15.19 12.64 -12.75
C MET A 638 -14.13 13.66 -12.33
N PHE A 639 -13.66 14.49 -13.28
CA PHE A 639 -12.65 15.52 -13.03
C PHE A 639 -13.04 16.47 -11.89
N MET A 640 -14.28 16.94 -11.86
CA MET A 640 -14.77 17.81 -10.78
C MET A 640 -14.79 17.08 -9.42
N ALA A 641 -15.32 15.86 -9.36
CA ALA A 641 -15.41 15.09 -8.11
C ALA A 641 -14.02 14.79 -7.52
N GLN A 642 -13.06 14.39 -8.37
CA GLN A 642 -11.71 14.04 -7.94
C GLN A 642 -10.86 15.27 -7.57
N LEU A 643 -11.01 16.39 -8.29
CA LEU A 643 -10.29 17.65 -7.98
C LEU A 643 -10.76 18.24 -6.64
N ILE A 644 -12.08 18.32 -6.43
CA ILE A 644 -12.66 18.82 -5.18
C ILE A 644 -12.38 17.84 -4.03
N GLY A 645 -12.45 16.53 -4.29
CA GLY A 645 -12.07 15.52 -3.31
C GLY A 645 -10.63 15.69 -2.83
N THR A 646 -9.67 15.76 -3.75
CA THR A 646 -8.24 15.91 -3.41
C THR A 646 -7.94 17.17 -2.61
N PHE A 647 -8.61 18.28 -2.93
CA PHE A 647 -8.49 19.52 -2.16
C PHE A 647 -8.96 19.35 -0.71
N ILE A 648 -10.13 18.71 -0.50
CA ILE A 648 -10.69 18.44 0.83
C ILE A 648 -9.83 17.43 1.60
N ALA A 649 -9.41 16.35 0.96
CA ALA A 649 -8.53 15.34 1.56
C ALA A 649 -7.19 15.93 2.00
N GLY A 650 -6.56 16.77 1.16
CA GLY A 650 -5.34 17.50 1.52
C GLY A 650 -5.51 18.38 2.76
N PHE A 651 -6.62 19.11 2.85
CA PHE A 651 -6.94 19.96 4.00
C PHE A 651 -7.19 19.14 5.29
N VAL A 652 -7.99 18.07 5.22
CA VAL A 652 -8.25 17.18 6.37
C VAL A 652 -6.98 16.48 6.84
N ASN A 653 -6.18 15.94 5.91
CA ASN A 653 -4.90 15.30 6.23
C ASN A 653 -3.97 16.24 7.02
N LEU A 654 -3.92 17.53 6.66
CA LEU A 654 -3.16 18.53 7.41
C LEU A 654 -3.80 18.86 8.77
N LEU A 655 -5.12 19.02 8.83
CA LEU A 655 -5.83 19.38 10.07
C LEU A 655 -5.65 18.29 11.13
N THR A 656 -5.90 17.03 10.79
CA THR A 656 -5.69 15.87 11.67
C THR A 656 -4.23 15.73 12.10
N ALA A 657 -3.26 16.00 11.21
CA ALA A 657 -1.84 15.96 11.56
C ALA A 657 -1.44 17.08 12.54
N ASN A 658 -1.98 18.29 12.40
CA ASN A 658 -1.74 19.37 13.36
C ASN A 658 -2.41 19.09 14.71
N TRP A 659 -3.64 18.58 14.70
CA TRP A 659 -4.37 18.19 15.90
C TRP A 659 -3.60 17.15 16.71
N LEU A 660 -3.16 16.05 16.08
CA LEU A 660 -2.31 15.04 16.71
C LEU A 660 -1.07 15.65 17.38
N LEU A 661 -0.28 16.41 16.62
CA LEU A 661 1.00 16.97 17.06
C LEU A 661 0.83 18.04 18.17
N ALA A 662 -0.38 18.54 18.38
CA ALA A 662 -0.72 19.46 19.47
C ALA A 662 -1.32 18.73 20.70
N THR A 663 -2.03 17.61 20.51
CA THR A 663 -2.73 16.89 21.59
C THR A 663 -1.84 15.88 22.32
N ARG A 664 -0.83 15.27 21.68
CA ARG A 664 0.03 14.26 22.32
C ARG A 664 1.52 14.68 22.31
N PRO A 665 2.13 14.97 23.49
CA PRO A 665 3.57 15.23 23.58
C PRO A 665 4.40 13.95 23.32
N ASN A 666 5.68 14.11 23.01
CA ASN A 666 6.66 13.03 22.78
C ASN A 666 6.30 11.97 21.73
N ILE A 667 5.35 12.27 20.83
CA ILE A 667 5.01 11.40 19.72
C ILE A 667 6.20 11.14 18.77
N CYS A 668 6.27 9.92 18.22
CA CYS A 668 7.37 9.40 17.39
C CYS A 668 8.73 9.23 18.09
N THR A 669 8.85 9.50 19.39
CA THR A 669 10.07 9.20 20.18
C THR A 669 9.94 7.87 20.93
N PRO A 670 11.05 7.26 21.42
CA PRO A 670 10.98 6.08 22.27
C PRO A 670 10.25 6.32 23.61
N GLU A 671 10.27 7.55 24.11
CA GLU A 671 9.56 7.97 25.34
C GLU A 671 8.05 8.07 25.13
N GLY A 672 7.60 8.32 23.89
CA GLY A 672 6.20 8.23 23.49
C GLY A 672 5.66 6.79 23.41
N GLY A 673 6.43 5.78 23.82
CA GLY A 673 6.00 4.39 23.92
C GLY A 673 5.48 3.81 22.60
N HIS A 674 4.16 3.65 22.49
CA HIS A 674 3.50 2.91 21.40
C HIS A 674 3.44 3.68 20.08
N PHE A 675 3.52 5.02 20.09
CA PHE A 675 3.43 5.86 18.89
C PHE A 675 4.74 5.89 18.07
N THR A 676 5.21 4.74 17.57
CA THR A 676 6.54 4.56 16.95
C THR A 676 6.70 5.09 15.51
N CYS A 677 5.65 5.63 14.89
CA CYS A 677 5.67 6.36 13.61
C CYS A 677 6.55 5.75 12.49
N LEU A 678 6.31 4.49 12.13
CA LEU A 678 7.22 3.69 11.29
C LEU A 678 7.56 4.35 9.93
N SER A 679 6.59 4.97 9.24
CA SER A 679 6.82 5.70 7.98
C SER A 679 7.76 6.89 8.18
N ALA A 680 7.47 7.76 9.16
CA ALA A 680 8.28 8.95 9.44
C ALA A 680 9.71 8.59 9.87
N ASN A 681 9.90 7.49 10.60
CA ASN A 681 11.24 7.00 10.95
C ASN A 681 12.05 6.50 9.74
N VAL A 682 11.43 5.81 8.78
CA VAL A 682 12.09 5.48 7.48
C VAL A 682 12.37 6.75 6.68
N PHE A 683 11.41 7.68 6.63
CA PHE A 683 11.50 8.94 5.89
C PHE A 683 12.63 9.85 6.42
N TYR A 684 12.78 9.92 7.74
CA TYR A 684 13.88 10.61 8.42
C TYR A 684 15.24 9.95 8.16
N SER A 685 15.29 8.62 8.24
CA SER A 685 16.52 7.88 8.00
C SER A 685 16.99 8.05 6.55
N ALA A 686 16.06 8.11 5.60
CA ALA A 686 16.32 8.47 4.20
C ALA A 686 16.79 9.94 4.04
N SER A 687 16.18 10.92 4.73
CA SER A 687 16.61 12.33 4.64
C SER A 687 18.03 12.56 5.17
N VAL A 688 18.49 11.73 6.11
CA VAL A 688 19.88 11.75 6.60
C VAL A 688 20.84 11.09 5.61
N ILE A 689 20.53 9.87 5.12
CA ILE A 689 21.35 9.14 4.13
C ILE A 689 21.54 9.99 2.86
N TRP A 690 20.45 10.49 2.30
CA TRP A 690 20.43 11.13 0.98
C TRP A 690 20.63 12.64 1.01
N GLY A 691 20.12 13.31 2.05
CA GLY A 691 20.16 14.77 2.16
C GLY A 691 21.32 15.30 2.99
N VAL A 692 21.52 14.79 4.21
CA VAL A 692 22.59 15.27 5.12
C VAL A 692 23.97 14.81 4.63
N ILE A 693 24.17 13.50 4.50
CA ILE A 693 25.49 12.93 4.17
C ILE A 693 25.80 13.06 2.67
N ALA A 694 24.75 13.00 1.85
CA ALA A 694 24.76 12.99 0.39
C ALA A 694 25.29 11.68 -0.24
N PRO A 695 24.86 11.35 -1.49
CA PRO A 695 25.24 10.12 -2.17
C PRO A 695 26.74 9.96 -2.36
N GLU A 696 27.48 11.07 -2.51
CA GLU A 696 28.93 11.06 -2.72
C GLU A 696 29.68 10.46 -1.51
N ARG A 697 29.38 10.92 -0.29
CA ARG A 697 30.00 10.37 0.92
C ARG A 697 29.47 8.97 1.25
N MET A 698 28.21 8.67 0.90
CA MET A 698 27.57 7.38 1.21
C MET A 698 27.92 6.26 0.21
N PHE A 699 28.07 6.54 -1.09
CA PHE A 699 28.23 5.56 -2.17
C PHE A 699 29.34 5.90 -3.19
N GLY A 700 30.04 7.03 -3.04
CA GLY A 700 31.21 7.36 -3.85
C GLY A 700 32.40 6.43 -3.58
N SER A 701 33.47 6.60 -4.35
CA SER A 701 34.61 5.65 -4.44
C SER A 701 35.33 5.38 -3.11
N ALA A 702 35.26 6.29 -2.14
CA ALA A 702 35.85 6.12 -0.80
C ALA A 702 34.94 5.34 0.18
N SER A 703 33.67 5.10 -0.17
CA SER A 703 32.72 4.38 0.69
C SER A 703 32.78 2.88 0.48
N ILE A 704 32.64 2.13 1.58
CA ILE A 704 32.49 0.67 1.54
C ILE A 704 31.24 0.23 0.75
N TYR A 705 30.21 1.08 0.67
CA TYR A 705 28.96 0.80 -0.05
C TYR A 705 29.06 1.10 -1.57
N HIS A 706 30.20 1.57 -2.06
CA HIS A 706 30.43 1.85 -3.49
C HIS A 706 30.04 0.70 -4.45
N PRO A 707 30.23 -0.60 -4.12
CA PRO A 707 29.81 -1.70 -4.99
C PRO A 707 28.31 -1.72 -5.36
N LEU A 708 27.45 -1.06 -4.57
CA LEU A 708 26.03 -0.92 -4.89
C LEU A 708 25.81 -0.08 -6.16
N MET A 709 26.73 0.81 -6.54
CA MET A 709 26.61 1.61 -7.78
C MET A 709 26.64 0.76 -9.05
N TYR A 710 27.30 -0.41 -9.04
CA TYR A 710 27.28 -1.34 -10.17
C TYR A 710 25.88 -1.93 -10.46
N PHE A 711 24.94 -1.82 -9.52
CA PHE A 711 23.56 -2.29 -9.73
C PHE A 711 22.82 -1.46 -10.79
N PHE A 712 23.18 -0.18 -11.02
CA PHE A 712 22.68 0.58 -12.18
C PHE A 712 23.09 -0.07 -13.51
N ILE A 713 24.32 -0.59 -13.60
CA ILE A 713 24.81 -1.29 -14.80
C ILE A 713 24.16 -2.67 -14.91
N ALA A 714 23.99 -3.39 -13.80
CA ALA A 714 23.28 -4.66 -13.77
C ALA A 714 21.82 -4.52 -14.24
N GLY A 715 21.09 -3.52 -13.73
CA GLY A 715 19.71 -3.25 -14.14
C GLY A 715 19.57 -2.83 -15.61
N LEU A 716 20.54 -2.10 -16.15
CA LEU A 716 20.61 -1.79 -17.58
C LEU A 716 20.83 -3.06 -18.43
N LEU A 717 21.68 -3.99 -17.97
CA LEU A 717 22.08 -5.15 -18.77
C LEU A 717 21.16 -6.37 -18.63
N ILE A 718 20.61 -6.66 -17.45
CA ILE A 718 19.82 -7.89 -17.19
C ILE A 718 18.60 -8.05 -18.12
N PRO A 719 17.82 -7.00 -18.49
CA PRO A 719 16.69 -7.17 -19.41
C PRO A 719 17.08 -7.64 -20.83
N ILE A 720 18.33 -7.42 -21.26
CA ILE A 720 18.80 -7.71 -22.62
C ILE A 720 18.83 -9.22 -22.92
N PRO A 721 19.53 -10.10 -22.15
CA PRO A 721 19.53 -11.53 -22.41
C PRO A 721 18.13 -12.16 -22.29
N PHE A 722 17.29 -11.72 -21.34
CA PHE A 722 15.92 -12.23 -21.21
C PHE A 722 15.05 -11.89 -22.43
N TYR A 723 15.19 -10.68 -23.00
CA TYR A 723 14.54 -10.31 -24.26
C TYR A 723 15.03 -11.13 -25.46
N LEU A 724 16.34 -11.42 -25.54
CA LEU A 724 16.90 -12.27 -26.59
C LEU A 724 16.45 -13.74 -26.44
N ILE A 725 16.28 -14.22 -25.21
CA ILE A 725 15.76 -15.55 -24.90
C ILE A 725 14.28 -15.65 -25.26
N SER A 726 13.44 -14.69 -24.87
CA SER A 726 12.00 -14.76 -25.16
C SER A 726 11.70 -14.60 -26.66
N LYS A 727 12.45 -13.75 -27.37
CA LYS A 727 12.42 -13.70 -28.85
C LYS A 727 12.86 -15.01 -29.51
N ARG A 728 13.75 -15.80 -28.89
CA ARG A 728 14.20 -17.10 -29.41
C ARG A 728 13.25 -18.25 -29.09
N TYR A 729 12.51 -18.16 -27.98
CA TYR A 729 11.58 -19.18 -27.50
C TYR A 729 10.19 -18.59 -27.18
N PRO A 730 9.49 -18.02 -28.18
CA PRO A 730 8.17 -17.42 -28.00
C PRO A 730 7.15 -18.45 -27.49
N GLY A 731 6.18 -17.99 -26.70
CA GLY A 731 5.14 -18.85 -26.12
C GLY A 731 5.60 -19.77 -24.98
N THR A 732 6.87 -19.68 -24.55
CA THR A 732 7.37 -20.40 -23.36
C THR A 732 7.20 -19.56 -22.09
N VAL A 733 7.29 -20.21 -20.92
CA VAL A 733 7.20 -19.53 -19.59
C VAL A 733 8.26 -18.44 -19.42
N LEU A 734 9.37 -18.50 -20.18
CA LEU A 734 10.44 -17.51 -20.16
C LEU A 734 10.00 -16.13 -20.67
N ASP A 735 8.95 -16.05 -21.48
CA ASP A 735 8.36 -14.78 -21.96
C ASP A 735 7.55 -14.06 -20.86
N GLN A 736 7.15 -14.78 -19.81
CA GLN A 736 6.45 -14.21 -18.64
C GLN A 736 7.42 -13.63 -17.59
N ILE A 737 8.73 -13.55 -17.88
CA ILE A 737 9.75 -13.01 -16.97
C ILE A 737 9.86 -11.49 -17.15
N HIS A 738 9.30 -10.74 -16.20
CA HIS A 738 9.26 -9.28 -16.20
C HIS A 738 10.28 -8.73 -15.19
N ILE A 739 11.53 -8.66 -15.64
CA ILE A 739 12.71 -8.24 -14.87
C ILE A 739 12.48 -6.97 -13.99
N PRO A 740 11.79 -5.90 -14.44
CA PRO A 740 11.52 -4.76 -13.57
C PRO A 740 10.74 -5.11 -12.30
N VAL A 741 9.73 -5.97 -12.39
CA VAL A 741 8.90 -6.38 -11.24
C VAL A 741 9.63 -7.34 -10.32
N LEU A 742 10.49 -8.20 -10.89
CA LEU A 742 11.40 -9.05 -10.12
C LEU A 742 12.39 -8.20 -9.32
N LEU A 743 12.97 -7.15 -9.91
CA LEU A 743 13.91 -6.26 -9.22
C LEU A 743 13.21 -5.29 -8.26
N THR A 744 11.99 -4.80 -8.54
CA THR A 744 11.28 -3.93 -7.57
C THR A 744 10.57 -4.69 -6.46
N SER A 745 10.75 -6.01 -6.32
CA SER A 745 9.99 -6.84 -5.38
C SER A 745 10.27 -6.57 -3.89
N THR A 746 11.28 -5.77 -3.54
CA THR A 746 11.52 -5.30 -2.16
C THR A 746 11.37 -3.79 -2.00
N GLY A 747 10.77 -3.10 -2.99
CA GLY A 747 10.71 -1.62 -3.04
C GLY A 747 9.96 -0.93 -1.90
N MET A 748 9.19 -1.67 -1.10
CA MET A 748 8.51 -1.17 0.11
C MET A 748 9.20 -1.59 1.43
N MET A 749 10.37 -2.25 1.37
CA MET A 749 11.09 -2.79 2.54
C MET A 749 12.42 -2.05 2.81
N PRO A 750 12.58 -1.35 3.96
CA PRO A 750 11.56 -0.99 4.96
C PRO A 750 10.54 0.06 4.44
N PRO A 751 9.36 0.26 5.08
CA PRO A 751 8.92 -0.29 6.38
C PRO A 751 8.31 -1.70 6.33
N ALA A 752 7.93 -2.23 5.15
CA ALA A 752 7.37 -3.57 5.03
C ALA A 752 8.38 -4.65 5.45
N ARG A 753 7.89 -5.83 5.84
CA ARG A 753 8.72 -6.93 6.33
C ARG A 753 8.62 -8.21 5.48
N PRO A 754 9.70 -9.02 5.41
CA PRO A 754 9.72 -10.24 4.60
C PRO A 754 8.56 -11.21 4.82
N PHE A 755 8.11 -11.43 6.07
CA PHE A 755 7.03 -12.38 6.33
C PHE A 755 5.69 -11.98 5.70
N GLN A 756 5.40 -10.69 5.58
CA GLN A 756 4.16 -10.19 4.99
C GLN A 756 4.10 -10.58 3.50
N TYR A 757 5.23 -10.47 2.80
CA TYR A 757 5.36 -10.87 1.39
C TYR A 757 5.28 -12.39 1.22
N ALA A 758 5.94 -13.17 2.10
CA ALA A 758 5.85 -14.62 2.08
C ALA A 758 4.40 -15.14 2.23
N ASN A 759 3.61 -14.54 3.13
CA ASN A 759 2.21 -14.91 3.32
C ASN A 759 1.30 -14.42 2.18
N TRP A 760 1.53 -13.21 1.64
CA TRP A 760 0.85 -12.71 0.45
C TRP A 760 1.04 -13.64 -0.77
N LEU A 761 2.27 -14.12 -0.98
CA LEU A 761 2.61 -15.07 -2.05
C LEU A 761 1.96 -16.44 -1.83
N ALA A 762 1.90 -16.94 -0.58
CA ALA A 762 1.23 -18.20 -0.26
C ALA A 762 -0.28 -18.15 -0.56
N VAL A 763 -0.97 -17.07 -0.14
CA VAL A 763 -2.39 -16.86 -0.47
C VAL A 763 -2.58 -16.66 -1.99
N GLY A 764 -1.67 -15.93 -2.64
CA GLY A 764 -1.63 -15.77 -4.09
C GLY A 764 -1.59 -17.12 -4.82
N PHE A 765 -0.68 -18.02 -4.46
CA PHE A 765 -0.60 -19.37 -5.01
C PHE A 765 -1.91 -20.16 -4.82
N CYS A 766 -2.49 -20.13 -3.62
CA CYS A 766 -3.75 -20.83 -3.34
C CYS A 766 -4.89 -20.36 -4.26
N PHE A 767 -5.10 -19.05 -4.41
CA PHE A 767 -6.24 -18.54 -5.20
C PHE A 767 -5.95 -18.39 -6.70
N GLN A 768 -4.80 -17.82 -7.08
CA GLN A 768 -4.45 -17.50 -8.47
C GLN A 768 -3.90 -18.68 -9.26
N TYR A 769 -3.33 -19.69 -8.60
CA TYR A 769 -2.86 -20.92 -9.25
C TYR A 769 -3.79 -22.09 -8.97
N CYS A 770 -3.99 -22.51 -7.72
CA CYS A 770 -4.79 -23.70 -7.42
C CYS A 770 -6.27 -23.51 -7.73
N VAL A 771 -6.94 -22.52 -7.11
CA VAL A 771 -8.39 -22.30 -7.33
C VAL A 771 -8.68 -21.86 -8.77
N LYS A 772 -7.90 -20.95 -9.38
CA LYS A 772 -8.06 -20.57 -10.79
C LYS A 772 -7.89 -21.76 -11.77
N ARG A 773 -7.09 -22.78 -11.43
CA ARG A 773 -6.87 -23.96 -12.28
C ARG A 773 -7.95 -25.03 -12.13
N TYR A 774 -8.36 -25.35 -10.90
CA TYR A 774 -9.28 -26.46 -10.61
C TYR A 774 -10.75 -26.05 -10.49
N TYR A 775 -11.05 -24.79 -10.13
CA TYR A 775 -12.41 -24.28 -9.87
C TYR A 775 -12.68 -22.97 -10.62
N LYS A 776 -12.47 -22.99 -11.95
CA LYS A 776 -12.55 -21.82 -12.85
C LYS A 776 -13.83 -21.01 -12.68
N ASP A 777 -14.99 -21.67 -12.69
CA ASP A 777 -16.30 -21.00 -12.68
C ASP A 777 -16.56 -20.30 -11.34
N TRP A 778 -16.12 -20.93 -10.23
CA TRP A 778 -16.14 -20.32 -8.91
C TRP A 778 -15.20 -19.12 -8.85
N TYR A 779 -13.97 -19.25 -9.38
CA TYR A 779 -13.00 -18.16 -9.42
C TYR A 779 -13.56 -16.96 -10.19
N GLN A 780 -14.02 -17.15 -11.44
CA GLN A 780 -14.57 -16.07 -12.26
C GLN A 780 -15.80 -15.40 -11.63
N ARG A 781 -16.62 -16.17 -10.89
CA ARG A 781 -17.83 -15.65 -10.27
C ARG A 781 -17.59 -14.95 -8.92
N PHE A 782 -16.72 -15.50 -8.07
CA PHE A 782 -16.65 -15.16 -6.65
C PHE A 782 -15.28 -14.66 -6.16
N ASN A 783 -14.16 -14.89 -6.86
CA ASN A 783 -12.81 -14.53 -6.36
C ASN A 783 -12.67 -13.02 -6.04
N TYR A 784 -13.07 -12.15 -6.96
CA TYR A 784 -13.07 -10.69 -6.73
C TYR A 784 -14.07 -10.26 -5.64
N VAL A 785 -15.19 -10.99 -5.51
CA VAL A 785 -16.22 -10.74 -4.49
C VAL A 785 -15.71 -11.12 -3.10
N LEU A 786 -14.95 -12.21 -2.99
CA LEU A 786 -14.30 -12.66 -1.75
C LEU A 786 -13.28 -11.62 -1.28
N SER A 787 -12.38 -11.15 -2.16
CA SER A 787 -11.42 -10.09 -1.81
C SER A 787 -12.12 -8.88 -1.21
N ALA A 788 -13.11 -8.34 -1.92
CA ALA A 788 -13.83 -7.15 -1.47
C ALA A 788 -14.60 -7.40 -0.15
N ALA A 789 -15.06 -8.62 0.11
CA ALA A 789 -15.74 -8.99 1.35
C ALA A 789 -14.77 -9.09 2.54
N LEU A 790 -13.57 -9.65 2.35
CA LEU A 790 -12.51 -9.71 3.36
C LEU A 790 -12.02 -8.29 3.70
N ASP A 791 -11.68 -7.49 2.68
CA ASP A 791 -11.25 -6.10 2.82
C ASP A 791 -12.28 -5.26 3.59
N SER A 792 -13.58 -5.41 3.25
CA SER A 792 -14.67 -4.70 3.92
C SER A 792 -14.89 -5.15 5.36
N GLY A 793 -14.87 -6.47 5.61
CA GLY A 793 -15.11 -7.02 6.94
C GLY A 793 -14.01 -6.65 7.95
N VAL A 794 -12.75 -6.75 7.53
CA VAL A 794 -11.59 -6.30 8.31
C VAL A 794 -11.69 -4.82 8.65
N ALA A 795 -11.93 -3.96 7.66
CA ALA A 795 -11.93 -2.52 7.89
C ALA A 795 -13.09 -2.03 8.78
N VAL A 796 -14.29 -2.61 8.63
CA VAL A 796 -15.43 -2.31 9.53
C VAL A 796 -15.16 -2.84 10.94
N SER A 797 -14.55 -4.02 11.08
CA SER A 797 -14.20 -4.59 12.38
C SER A 797 -13.14 -3.76 13.11
N ALA A 798 -12.09 -3.33 12.40
CA ALA A 798 -11.08 -2.42 12.93
C ALA A 798 -11.68 -1.09 13.39
N LEU A 799 -12.63 -0.51 12.65
CA LEU A 799 -13.31 0.72 13.06
C LEU A 799 -14.14 0.54 14.33
N VAL A 800 -14.82 -0.60 14.50
CA VAL A 800 -15.55 -0.89 15.74
C VAL A 800 -14.57 -1.04 16.91
N ILE A 801 -13.54 -1.89 16.78
CA ILE A 801 -12.52 -2.13 17.83
C ILE A 801 -11.83 -0.82 18.24
N PHE A 802 -11.51 0.04 17.27
CA PHE A 802 -10.96 1.38 17.50
C PHE A 802 -11.88 2.26 18.35
N PHE A 803 -13.14 2.43 17.94
CA PHE A 803 -14.07 3.37 18.57
C PHE A 803 -14.71 2.85 19.88
N THR A 804 -14.73 1.53 20.11
CA THR A 804 -15.27 0.97 21.35
C THR A 804 -14.21 0.66 22.40
N LEU A 805 -13.02 0.18 22.00
CA LEU A 805 -11.99 -0.32 22.91
C LEU A 805 -10.74 0.57 22.92
N GLN A 806 -10.09 0.76 21.76
CA GLN A 806 -8.77 1.39 21.71
C GLN A 806 -8.78 2.88 22.09
N ILE A 807 -9.86 3.60 21.79
CA ILE A 807 -10.04 5.01 22.20
C ILE A 807 -10.35 5.18 23.69
N HIS A 808 -10.73 4.11 24.38
CA HIS A 808 -11.04 4.09 25.82
C HIS A 808 -9.97 3.37 26.65
N GLU A 809 -8.83 3.02 26.04
CA GLU A 809 -7.68 2.39 26.71
C GLU A 809 -8.04 1.05 27.39
N ILE A 810 -9.00 0.31 26.80
CA ILE A 810 -9.48 -0.99 27.28
C ILE A 810 -8.67 -2.12 26.64
N ASP A 811 -7.63 -2.59 27.35
CA ASP A 811 -6.82 -3.75 26.95
C ASP A 811 -7.53 -5.10 27.17
N PHE A 812 -7.19 -6.08 26.33
CA PHE A 812 -7.53 -7.48 26.60
C PHE A 812 -6.62 -8.05 27.71
N PRO A 813 -7.11 -8.88 28.65
CA PRO A 813 -6.29 -9.41 29.74
C PRO A 813 -5.03 -10.12 29.23
N ALA A 814 -3.87 -9.78 29.79
CA ALA A 814 -2.58 -10.28 29.33
C ALA A 814 -2.48 -11.81 29.46
N TRP A 815 -2.20 -12.49 28.35
CA TRP A 815 -2.01 -13.95 28.28
C TRP A 815 -0.94 -14.30 27.25
N TRP A 816 -0.64 -15.58 27.05
CA TRP A 816 0.37 -16.02 26.08
C TRP A 816 0.18 -15.42 24.68
N GLY A 817 -1.08 -15.25 24.24
CA GLY A 817 -1.43 -14.72 22.93
C GLY A 817 -1.35 -13.21 22.73
N THR A 818 -1.16 -12.40 23.79
CA THR A 818 -0.92 -10.94 23.65
C THR A 818 0.56 -10.60 23.46
N ASN A 819 1.47 -11.55 23.71
CA ASN A 819 2.91 -11.32 23.66
C ASN A 819 3.52 -11.54 22.26
N LEU A 820 3.46 -10.55 21.35
CA LEU A 820 4.02 -10.69 19.98
C LEU A 820 5.52 -11.04 19.92
N ASN A 821 6.32 -10.68 20.94
CA ASN A 821 7.78 -10.87 20.95
C ASN A 821 8.18 -12.32 21.26
N HIS A 822 7.74 -13.29 20.45
CA HIS A 822 8.14 -14.70 20.55
C HIS A 822 9.61 -14.95 20.17
N CYS A 823 10.25 -14.00 19.47
CA CYS A 823 11.67 -14.03 19.10
C CYS A 823 12.41 -12.83 19.72
N PRO A 824 12.90 -12.90 20.96
CA PRO A 824 13.52 -11.75 21.62
C PRO A 824 14.84 -11.28 20.96
N LEU A 825 15.47 -12.12 20.13
CA LEU A 825 16.77 -11.88 19.50
C LEU A 825 16.68 -11.56 17.99
N ASP A 826 15.49 -11.40 17.41
CA ASP A 826 15.36 -11.12 15.97
C ASP A 826 15.79 -9.69 15.58
N ARG A 827 15.70 -8.75 16.54
CA ARG A 827 16.25 -7.38 16.46
C ARG A 827 17.71 -7.25 16.91
N ALA A 828 18.38 -8.35 17.28
CA ALA A 828 19.77 -8.33 17.74
C ALA A 828 20.77 -8.36 16.58
N ASN A 829 22.00 -7.92 16.85
CA ASN A 829 23.15 -8.13 15.99
C ASN A 829 23.63 -9.62 16.04
N PHE A 830 24.69 -9.96 15.30
CA PHE A 830 25.18 -11.34 15.21
C PHE A 830 25.60 -11.94 16.56
N ASP A 831 26.11 -11.10 17.47
CA ASP A 831 26.56 -11.48 18.82
C ASP A 831 25.41 -11.53 19.84
N GLY A 832 24.16 -11.41 19.40
CA GLY A 832 22.97 -11.41 20.26
C GLY A 832 22.73 -10.11 21.03
N GLN A 833 23.48 -9.05 20.74
CA GLN A 833 23.35 -7.75 21.41
C GLN A 833 22.26 -6.90 20.75
N LEU A 834 21.40 -6.28 21.56
CA LEU A 834 20.45 -5.27 21.10
C LEU A 834 21.17 -3.91 21.00
N PRO A 835 21.04 -3.16 19.87
CA PRO A 835 21.74 -1.89 19.73
C PRO A 835 21.26 -0.82 20.72
N SER A 836 22.20 -0.09 21.28
CA SER A 836 22.01 1.00 22.24
C SER A 836 22.43 2.36 21.67
N ASN A 837 22.09 3.45 22.36
CA ASN A 837 22.68 4.76 22.09
C ASN A 837 24.18 4.72 22.40
N LYS A 838 25.00 5.47 21.64
CA LYS A 838 26.41 5.67 21.99
C LYS A 838 26.45 6.34 23.38
N PRO A 839 27.20 5.81 24.37
CA PRO A 839 27.34 6.49 25.65
C PRO A 839 27.97 7.86 25.42
N GLU A 840 27.49 8.88 26.14
CA GLU A 840 28.10 10.20 26.08
C GLU A 840 29.58 10.11 26.49
N PRO A 841 30.49 10.85 25.84
CA PRO A 841 31.88 10.90 26.26
C PRO A 841 31.91 11.41 27.70
N ALA A 842 32.40 10.58 28.63
CA ALA A 842 32.44 10.90 30.05
C ALA A 842 33.06 12.29 30.22
N THR A 843 32.31 13.21 30.83
CA THR A 843 32.72 14.60 31.00
C THR A 843 33.96 14.65 31.87
N VAL A 844 35.12 14.76 31.22
CA VAL A 844 36.40 15.01 31.89
C VAL A 844 36.21 16.29 32.70
N PRO A 845 36.30 16.24 34.04
CA PRO A 845 36.10 17.44 34.84
C PRO A 845 37.19 18.43 34.49
N VAL A 846 36.79 19.60 33.97
CA VAL A 846 37.71 20.69 33.65
C VAL A 846 38.23 21.24 34.98
N SER A 847 39.49 20.91 35.28
CA SER A 847 40.24 21.30 36.49
C SER A 847 40.98 22.61 36.31
#